data_AF-A0A4Q9EIW2-F1
#
_entry.id   AF-A0A4Q9EIW2-F1
#
_cell.length_a   1.000
_cell.length_b   1.000
_cell.length_c   1.000
_cell.angle_alpha   90.00
_cell.angle_beta   90.00
_cell.angle_gamma   90.00
#
_symmetry.space_group_name_H-M   'P 1'
#
loop_
_entity.id
_entity.type
_entity.pdbx_description
1 polymer ?
#
loop_
_entity_poly.entity_id
_entity_poly.type
_entity_poly.pdbx_seq_one_letter_code
_entity_poly.pdbx_strand_id
1 'polypeptide(L)'
;MQPHRLALLASLISATAFGANANGRFDNLYTFGDSLTDTGSFGSTYKFVANNQTSLLYNQQIAKMMGIDFKPFTQGGGNYAISGSQTEGTGVAVDQPLVWMGTKEQINTYLSDHDGKADKNGLYILWTGGNDISLAIMNNPLSPYGEIDRAVGNVAEQTQTLLDNGAGTVIVPNIPNIADTPFLPTIMLTMLPLSNQQLEVIRQELNNASTPDEASRKTAIVNAMAKGLGLPGLADSVISPVYDFLHNTLTSMLEYNNQQTEQALSQLHGNIVRADVSTLFHEVLEQPQAFGFKTTVGFPCSFKVFGPYCNTGMNGYDDSQLYMFSDEHHPSPYLHQIIAEYFVSILDAPLYVSSLIHATEGMVEDARSTLDGQYQTLRTNQHELNDVQVFGGYSSHYLRRSGKNDSTFANAPSNDSTNNGSIGISWQMSEYGTAGVMISGGLNHNTPTENFSYNSHGISYGLFTQWQAPQGGWLNADMHYTTANLENIERQITLGLSNRTESGDTKARQYGGRIGAGWDIPVSSWLTTGPVLGYSWDKVHVDGYRENGNRSTSMHFSDQNKTLQTGSVGWRFDMNYYDVKPYLQVDYQRQLGDRDSKVSAAINSTATSFTTSTDKGRQDSVKAVVGANFPLNKTLKGYISTSYSNQNRDDMFSYTLGLSASF
;
A
#
# COMPACT_ATOMS: atom_id res chain seq x y z
N MET A 1 18.57 -33.48 36.20
CA MET A 1 17.35 -32.72 36.55
C MET A 1 17.80 -31.36 37.08
N GLN A 2 18.26 -30.49 36.19
CA GLN A 2 17.54 -29.43 35.46
C GLN A 2 17.48 -28.10 36.24
N PRO A 3 18.30 -27.09 35.84
CA PRO A 3 18.29 -25.74 36.36
C PRO A 3 17.43 -24.83 35.46
N HIS A 4 16.18 -24.55 35.84
CA HIS A 4 15.32 -23.61 35.09
C HIS A 4 14.40 -22.80 36.02
N ARG A 5 14.95 -22.10 37.02
CA ARG A 5 14.13 -21.22 37.90
C ARG A 5 14.75 -19.85 38.21
N LEU A 6 15.48 -19.24 37.27
CA LEU A 6 15.96 -17.86 37.43
C LEU A 6 15.52 -16.86 36.34
N ALA A 7 14.62 -17.23 35.42
CA ALA A 7 14.24 -16.37 34.29
C ALA A 7 12.78 -15.84 34.32
N LEU A 8 12.09 -15.87 35.46
CA LEU A 8 10.66 -15.49 35.53
C LEU A 8 10.41 -14.52 36.70
N LEU A 9 10.83 -13.27 36.55
CA LEU A 9 10.46 -12.19 37.48
C LEU A 9 10.44 -10.78 36.85
N ALA A 10 10.22 -10.68 35.53
CA ALA A 10 10.17 -9.39 34.81
C ALA A 10 8.86 -9.20 34.00
N SER A 11 7.74 -9.76 34.44
CA SER A 11 6.47 -9.64 33.73
C SER A 11 5.31 -9.34 34.69
N LEU A 12 5.24 -8.09 35.17
CA LEU A 12 4.02 -7.52 35.76
C LEU A 12 4.15 -5.98 35.79
N ILE A 13 3.98 -5.35 34.64
CA ILE A 13 3.56 -3.94 34.56
C ILE A 13 2.28 -3.92 33.73
N SER A 14 1.16 -3.78 34.43
CA SER A 14 -0.19 -3.72 33.85
C SER A 14 -0.35 -2.45 33.02
N ALA A 15 -0.47 -2.59 31.71
CA ALA A 15 -0.88 -1.51 30.82
C ALA A 15 -2.41 -1.34 30.88
N THR A 16 -2.88 -0.24 31.49
CA THR A 16 -4.26 0.22 31.35
C THR A 16 -4.50 0.72 29.92
N ALA A 17 -5.33 0.01 29.16
CA ALA A 17 -5.75 0.42 27.83
C ALA A 17 -6.83 1.51 27.91
N PHE A 18 -6.47 2.75 27.59
CA PHE A 18 -7.46 3.74 27.14
C PHE A 18 -7.90 3.38 25.72
N GLY A 19 -9.20 3.19 25.52
CA GLY A 19 -9.81 3.02 24.21
C GLY A 19 -9.72 4.33 23.43
N ALA A 20 -8.94 4.33 22.35
CA ALA A 20 -9.04 5.32 21.29
C ALA A 20 -9.89 4.70 20.17
N ASN A 21 -10.87 5.46 19.67
CA ASN A 21 -11.55 5.14 18.43
C ASN A 21 -10.52 5.17 17.30
N ALA A 22 -10.51 4.12 16.49
CA ALA A 22 -9.70 3.98 15.28
C ALA A 22 -10.34 4.84 14.18
N ASN A 23 -9.60 5.84 13.67
CA ASN A 23 -9.99 6.56 12.46
C ASN A 23 -9.21 5.95 11.28
N GLY A 24 -9.92 5.50 10.25
CA GLY A 24 -9.34 4.96 9.02
C GLY A 24 -8.50 6.01 8.26
N ARG A 25 -7.65 5.59 7.31
CA ARG A 25 -6.91 6.51 6.40
C ARG A 25 -7.80 7.50 5.65
N PHE A 26 -8.99 7.07 5.29
CA PHE A 26 -10.01 7.90 4.66
C PHE A 26 -11.25 7.90 5.54
N ASP A 27 -11.77 9.09 5.83
CA ASP A 27 -12.96 9.23 6.70
C ASP A 27 -14.25 8.91 5.91
N ASN A 28 -14.27 9.24 4.61
CA ASN A 28 -15.43 9.14 3.73
C ASN A 28 -15.04 8.67 2.32
N LEU A 29 -16.00 8.08 1.61
CA LEU A 29 -15.92 7.76 0.17
C LEU A 29 -16.96 8.58 -0.59
N TYR A 30 -16.52 9.27 -1.63
CA TYR A 30 -17.37 10.01 -2.56
C TYR A 30 -17.16 9.53 -3.99
N THR A 31 -18.25 9.21 -4.71
CA THR A 31 -18.13 8.71 -6.09
C THR A 31 -19.03 9.46 -7.06
N PHE A 32 -18.49 9.73 -8.24
CA PHE A 32 -19.12 10.46 -9.35
C PHE A 32 -18.93 9.66 -10.63
N GLY A 33 -19.95 9.61 -11.47
CA GLY A 33 -19.89 8.80 -12.67
C GLY A 33 -21.25 8.42 -13.21
N ASP A 34 -21.24 7.28 -13.90
CA ASP A 34 -22.36 6.73 -14.65
C ASP A 34 -22.86 5.40 -14.07
N SER A 35 -23.40 4.52 -14.93
CA SER A 35 -23.97 3.23 -14.57
C SER A 35 -22.95 2.25 -13.98
N LEU A 36 -21.65 2.42 -14.23
CA LEU A 36 -20.61 1.62 -13.57
C LEU A 36 -20.50 1.92 -12.07
N THR A 37 -20.96 3.10 -11.65
CA THR A 37 -20.77 3.65 -10.30
C THR A 37 -22.09 3.86 -9.56
N ASP A 38 -23.22 4.02 -10.24
CA ASP A 38 -24.53 4.25 -9.62
C ASP A 38 -25.02 3.04 -8.82
N THR A 39 -25.17 3.23 -7.49
CA THR A 39 -25.58 2.17 -6.56
C THR A 39 -27.10 2.13 -6.32
N GLY A 40 -27.87 2.82 -7.17
CA GLY A 40 -29.33 2.89 -7.09
C GLY A 40 -29.83 4.26 -6.64
N SER A 41 -29.30 5.33 -7.23
CA SER A 41 -29.66 6.74 -7.04
C SER A 41 -31.18 6.96 -6.97
N PHE A 42 -31.93 6.31 -7.85
CA PHE A 42 -33.40 6.35 -7.87
C PHE A 42 -34.05 4.97 -7.74
N GLY A 43 -33.40 4.09 -6.96
CA GLY A 43 -33.85 2.71 -6.72
C GLY A 43 -33.03 1.66 -7.48
N SER A 44 -33.31 0.38 -7.22
CA SER A 44 -32.48 -0.73 -7.74
C SER A 44 -32.44 -0.81 -9.27
N THR A 45 -33.43 -0.26 -9.97
CA THR A 45 -33.47 -0.19 -11.44
C THR A 45 -32.36 0.68 -12.05
N TYR A 46 -31.68 1.48 -11.23
CA TYR A 46 -30.54 2.34 -11.63
C TYR A 46 -29.18 1.72 -11.30
N LYS A 47 -29.15 0.46 -10.84
CA LYS A 47 -27.91 -0.24 -10.52
C LYS A 47 -27.65 -1.30 -11.57
N PHE A 48 -26.74 -1.00 -12.51
CA PHE A 48 -26.52 -1.79 -13.72
C PHE A 48 -25.62 -3.00 -13.49
N VAL A 49 -26.14 -3.96 -12.74
CA VAL A 49 -25.50 -5.25 -12.47
C VAL A 49 -26.59 -6.31 -12.35
N ALA A 50 -26.31 -7.53 -12.82
CA ALA A 50 -27.22 -8.65 -12.63
C ALA A 50 -27.39 -8.96 -11.12
N ASN A 51 -28.56 -9.45 -10.72
CA ASN A 51 -28.90 -9.62 -9.28
C ASN A 51 -28.73 -8.32 -8.47
N ASN A 52 -29.19 -7.20 -9.03
CA ASN A 52 -28.94 -5.84 -8.49
C ASN A 52 -29.27 -5.65 -7.00
N GLN A 53 -30.23 -6.40 -6.46
CA GLN A 53 -30.61 -6.33 -5.04
C GLN A 53 -29.53 -6.88 -4.09
N THR A 54 -28.69 -7.81 -4.54
CA THR A 54 -27.70 -8.49 -3.68
C THR A 54 -26.25 -8.28 -4.14
N SER A 55 -26.02 -8.12 -5.43
CA SER A 55 -24.71 -7.84 -6.03
C SER A 55 -24.14 -6.51 -5.53
N LEU A 56 -22.83 -6.37 -5.43
CA LEU A 56 -22.17 -5.10 -5.06
C LEU A 56 -21.34 -4.57 -6.23
N LEU A 57 -21.42 -3.26 -6.48
CA LEU A 57 -20.51 -2.57 -7.40
C LEU A 57 -19.16 -2.32 -6.71
N TYR A 58 -18.13 -1.97 -7.50
CA TYR A 58 -16.76 -1.81 -7.01
C TYR A 58 -16.67 -0.79 -5.85
N ASN A 59 -17.38 0.34 -5.95
CA ASN A 59 -17.40 1.38 -4.92
C ASN A 59 -18.09 0.92 -3.63
N GLN A 60 -19.13 0.08 -3.71
CA GLN A 60 -19.74 -0.54 -2.53
C GLN A 60 -18.79 -1.55 -1.86
N GLN A 61 -17.98 -2.26 -2.64
CA GLN A 61 -16.98 -3.18 -2.11
C GLN A 61 -15.85 -2.43 -1.39
N ILE A 62 -15.35 -1.34 -1.97
CA ILE A 62 -14.38 -0.45 -1.32
C ILE A 62 -14.96 0.11 -0.02
N ALA A 63 -16.18 0.66 -0.04
CA ALA A 63 -16.81 1.18 1.17
C ALA A 63 -17.00 0.14 2.26
N LYS A 64 -17.32 -1.11 1.88
CA LYS A 64 -17.39 -2.24 2.82
C LYS A 64 -16.03 -2.52 3.46
N MET A 65 -14.93 -2.45 2.69
CA MET A 65 -13.57 -2.58 3.24
C MET A 65 -13.20 -1.40 4.15
N MET A 66 -13.73 -0.19 3.90
CA MET A 66 -13.59 0.98 4.77
C MET A 66 -14.45 0.90 6.04
N GLY A 67 -15.45 0.00 6.09
CA GLY A 67 -16.43 -0.05 7.17
C GLY A 67 -17.44 1.11 7.17
N ILE A 68 -17.69 1.73 6.00
CA ILE A 68 -18.58 2.89 5.86
C ILE A 68 -19.96 2.44 5.34
N ASP A 69 -21.02 3.00 5.92
CA ASP A 69 -22.39 2.86 5.40
C ASP A 69 -22.55 3.70 4.13
N PHE A 70 -22.46 3.05 2.96
CA PHE A 70 -22.36 3.72 1.67
C PHE A 70 -23.67 3.67 0.88
N LYS A 71 -24.27 4.85 0.71
CA LYS A 71 -25.59 5.05 0.11
C LYS A 71 -25.54 6.07 -1.03
N PRO A 72 -26.54 6.08 -1.93
CA PRO A 72 -26.72 7.17 -2.88
C PRO A 72 -26.98 8.52 -2.20
N PHE A 73 -26.61 9.61 -2.88
CA PHE A 73 -26.79 10.98 -2.40
C PHE A 73 -28.26 11.35 -2.16
N THR A 74 -29.19 10.76 -2.91
CA THR A 74 -30.65 10.89 -2.72
C THR A 74 -31.13 10.35 -1.37
N GLN A 75 -30.30 9.57 -0.68
CA GLN A 75 -30.52 9.04 0.66
C GLN A 75 -29.54 9.63 1.69
N GLY A 76 -28.86 10.73 1.34
CA GLY A 76 -27.86 11.41 2.18
C GLY A 76 -26.49 10.72 2.24
N GLY A 77 -26.16 9.86 1.27
CA GLY A 77 -24.86 9.18 1.20
C GLY A 77 -23.86 9.81 0.21
N GLY A 78 -22.65 9.22 0.13
CA GLY A 78 -21.54 9.75 -0.67
C GLY A 78 -21.51 9.36 -2.15
N ASN A 79 -22.45 8.53 -2.64
CA ASN A 79 -22.49 8.20 -4.07
C ASN A 79 -23.38 9.16 -4.86
N TYR A 80 -22.76 10.05 -5.63
CA TYR A 80 -23.41 11.02 -6.51
C TYR A 80 -23.58 10.52 -7.95
N ALA A 81 -23.07 9.34 -8.29
CA ALA A 81 -23.17 8.79 -9.64
C ALA A 81 -24.63 8.53 -10.05
N ILE A 82 -24.92 8.83 -11.31
CA ILE A 82 -26.24 8.64 -11.92
C ILE A 82 -26.06 7.89 -13.23
N SER A 83 -26.81 6.81 -13.42
CA SER A 83 -26.75 6.00 -14.64
C SER A 83 -27.04 6.80 -15.91
N GLY A 84 -26.22 6.58 -16.96
CA GLY A 84 -26.34 7.26 -18.25
C GLY A 84 -25.73 8.66 -18.32
N SER A 85 -25.05 9.11 -17.25
CA SER A 85 -24.36 10.40 -17.21
C SER A 85 -23.21 10.47 -18.22
N GLN A 86 -23.11 11.60 -18.91
CA GLN A 86 -21.91 12.01 -19.65
C GLN A 86 -21.05 12.93 -18.79
N THR A 87 -19.90 13.35 -19.31
CA THR A 87 -19.07 14.37 -18.65
C THR A 87 -19.81 15.69 -18.45
N GLU A 88 -20.65 16.08 -19.43
CA GLU A 88 -21.58 17.21 -19.37
C GLU A 88 -22.97 16.77 -19.85
N GLY A 89 -24.00 17.00 -19.02
CA GLY A 89 -25.37 16.59 -19.32
C GLY A 89 -25.53 15.07 -19.50
N THR A 90 -26.46 14.66 -20.37
CA THR A 90 -26.84 13.24 -20.54
C THR A 90 -27.17 12.87 -21.98
N GLY A 91 -26.77 11.67 -22.39
CA GLY A 91 -26.65 11.29 -23.79
C GLY A 91 -27.88 10.71 -24.48
N VAL A 92 -29.09 10.77 -23.88
CA VAL A 92 -30.28 10.17 -24.49
C VAL A 92 -31.51 11.07 -24.36
N ALA A 93 -32.05 11.51 -25.50
CA ALA A 93 -33.37 12.12 -25.57
C ALA A 93 -34.44 11.00 -25.50
N VAL A 94 -34.94 10.71 -24.30
CA VAL A 94 -36.13 9.86 -24.11
C VAL A 94 -37.13 10.62 -23.24
N ASP A 95 -38.42 10.54 -23.59
CA ASP A 95 -39.57 11.30 -23.04
C ASP A 95 -39.91 11.06 -21.54
N GLN A 96 -38.92 10.92 -20.66
CA GLN A 96 -39.12 10.84 -19.20
C GLN A 96 -38.26 11.90 -18.48
N PRO A 97 -38.87 12.98 -17.94
CA PRO A 97 -38.15 14.07 -17.28
C PRO A 97 -37.99 13.79 -15.78
N LEU A 98 -37.00 13.01 -15.35
CA LEU A 98 -36.60 12.91 -13.92
C LEU A 98 -35.08 12.68 -13.75
N VAL A 99 -34.36 13.81 -13.69
CA VAL A 99 -32.98 14.10 -13.23
C VAL A 99 -31.81 13.46 -13.99
N TRP A 100 -31.44 14.14 -15.07
CA TRP A 100 -30.30 13.82 -15.92
C TRP A 100 -29.14 14.78 -15.60
N MET A 101 -28.28 14.44 -14.64
CA MET A 101 -27.11 15.23 -14.25
C MET A 101 -25.84 14.60 -14.83
N GLY A 102 -25.10 15.34 -15.64
CA GLY A 102 -23.74 14.94 -15.99
C GLY A 102 -22.82 15.00 -14.77
N THR A 103 -21.61 14.47 -14.89
CA THR A 103 -20.70 14.43 -13.73
C THR A 103 -20.29 15.81 -13.24
N LYS A 104 -20.30 16.82 -14.11
CA LYS A 104 -20.12 18.23 -13.72
C LYS A 104 -21.20 18.68 -12.72
N GLU A 105 -22.47 18.40 -13.01
CA GLU A 105 -23.57 18.71 -12.10
C GLU A 105 -23.50 17.89 -10.82
N GLN A 106 -23.10 16.61 -10.89
CA GLN A 106 -22.91 15.76 -9.71
C GLN A 106 -21.88 16.35 -8.72
N ILE A 107 -20.73 16.80 -9.23
CA ILE A 107 -19.68 17.45 -8.42
C ILE A 107 -20.18 18.78 -7.84
N ASN A 108 -20.89 19.59 -8.63
CA ASN A 108 -21.45 20.85 -8.15
C ASN A 108 -22.47 20.62 -7.01
N THR A 109 -23.32 19.60 -7.13
CA THR A 109 -24.26 19.21 -6.07
C THR A 109 -23.50 18.77 -4.81
N TYR A 110 -22.49 17.90 -4.95
CA TYR A 110 -21.64 17.51 -3.82
C TYR A 110 -21.02 18.72 -3.11
N LEU A 111 -20.39 19.63 -3.86
CA LEU A 111 -19.78 20.82 -3.27
C LEU A 111 -20.82 21.71 -2.60
N SER A 112 -22.01 21.86 -3.19
CA SER A 112 -23.12 22.60 -2.57
C SER A 112 -23.58 21.96 -1.26
N ASP A 113 -23.62 20.63 -1.18
CA ASP A 113 -23.99 19.90 0.04
C ASP A 113 -22.93 20.02 1.14
N HIS A 114 -21.70 20.42 0.79
CA HIS A 114 -20.54 20.49 1.68
C HIS A 114 -19.95 21.92 1.79
N ASP A 115 -20.81 22.94 1.77
CA ASP A 115 -20.44 24.36 1.95
C ASP A 115 -19.35 24.86 0.97
N GLY A 116 -19.36 24.32 -0.25
CA GLY A 116 -18.39 24.63 -1.30
C GLY A 116 -17.00 24.04 -1.06
N LYS A 117 -16.86 23.02 -0.20
CA LYS A 117 -15.57 22.41 0.13
C LYS A 117 -15.63 20.90 0.04
N ALA A 118 -14.57 20.32 -0.50
CA ALA A 118 -14.35 18.89 -0.44
C ALA A 118 -13.74 18.50 0.93
N ASP A 119 -14.04 17.30 1.38
CA ASP A 119 -13.37 16.64 2.50
C ASP A 119 -11.91 16.30 2.15
N LYS A 120 -10.97 16.92 2.87
CA LYS A 120 -9.52 16.69 2.75
C LYS A 120 -9.06 15.28 3.13
N ASN A 121 -9.86 14.56 3.91
CA ASN A 121 -9.62 13.18 4.31
C ASN A 121 -10.49 12.19 3.50
N GLY A 122 -11.26 12.69 2.53
CA GLY A 122 -12.11 11.88 1.66
C GLY A 122 -11.34 11.17 0.55
N LEU A 123 -11.80 9.97 0.20
CA LEU A 123 -11.45 9.28 -1.04
C LEU A 123 -12.50 9.61 -2.10
N TYR A 124 -12.06 10.09 -3.27
CA TYR A 124 -12.94 10.45 -4.38
C TYR A 124 -12.69 9.51 -5.55
N ILE A 125 -13.75 9.07 -6.23
CA ILE A 125 -13.64 8.33 -7.48
C ILE A 125 -14.47 9.05 -8.53
N LEU A 126 -13.81 9.54 -9.58
CA LEU A 126 -14.44 10.13 -10.76
C LEU A 126 -14.21 9.19 -11.93
N TRP A 127 -15.24 8.42 -12.29
CA TRP A 127 -15.18 7.50 -13.43
C TRP A 127 -16.30 7.83 -14.41
N THR A 128 -15.92 8.49 -15.51
CA THR A 128 -16.85 9.08 -16.48
C THR A 128 -16.20 9.16 -17.87
N GLY A 129 -16.98 9.52 -18.89
CA GLY A 129 -16.56 9.66 -20.28
C GLY A 129 -16.89 8.45 -21.17
N GLY A 130 -17.21 7.30 -20.59
CA GLY A 130 -17.59 6.10 -21.36
C GLY A 130 -18.84 6.31 -22.21
N ASN A 131 -19.84 7.01 -21.66
CA ASN A 131 -21.06 7.37 -22.38
C ASN A 131 -20.81 8.41 -23.49
N ASP A 132 -19.96 9.40 -23.25
CA ASP A 132 -19.59 10.42 -24.25
C ASP A 132 -18.96 9.75 -25.48
N ILE A 133 -18.01 8.84 -25.25
CA ILE A 133 -17.31 8.10 -26.30
C ILE A 133 -18.30 7.20 -27.05
N SER A 134 -19.12 6.43 -26.31
CA SER A 134 -20.11 5.53 -26.91
C SER A 134 -21.12 6.30 -27.79
N LEU A 135 -21.58 7.46 -27.33
CA LEU A 135 -22.48 8.33 -28.10
C LEU A 135 -21.78 8.95 -29.31
N ALA A 136 -20.54 9.42 -29.16
CA ALA A 136 -19.75 9.98 -30.25
C ALA A 136 -19.57 8.96 -31.39
N ILE A 137 -19.28 7.70 -31.04
CA ILE A 137 -19.17 6.59 -31.98
C ILE A 137 -20.51 6.32 -32.67
N MET A 138 -21.61 6.24 -31.92
CA MET A 138 -22.93 5.95 -32.50
C MET A 138 -23.40 7.05 -33.45
N ASN A 139 -23.07 8.32 -33.17
CA ASN A 139 -23.49 9.46 -33.98
C ASN A 139 -22.59 9.72 -35.19
N ASN A 140 -21.27 9.61 -35.03
CA ASN A 140 -20.30 9.89 -36.10
C ASN A 140 -19.08 8.97 -36.01
N PRO A 141 -19.20 7.69 -36.40
CA PRO A 141 -18.14 6.69 -36.25
C PRO A 141 -16.89 6.99 -37.10
N LEU A 142 -16.96 7.91 -38.08
CA LEU A 142 -15.83 8.27 -38.94
C LEU A 142 -15.04 9.49 -38.41
N SER A 143 -15.58 10.26 -37.46
CA SER A 143 -14.90 11.42 -36.87
C SER A 143 -15.46 11.80 -35.49
N PRO A 144 -15.31 10.94 -34.46
CA PRO A 144 -15.81 11.21 -33.11
C PRO A 144 -14.88 12.10 -32.27
N TYR A 145 -13.69 12.43 -32.77
CA TYR A 145 -12.60 13.03 -31.99
C TYR A 145 -12.96 14.36 -31.30
N GLY A 146 -13.77 15.23 -31.93
CA GLY A 146 -14.17 16.49 -31.30
C GLY A 146 -15.01 16.30 -30.02
N GLU A 147 -15.86 15.27 -29.99
CA GLU A 147 -16.65 14.93 -28.79
C GLU A 147 -15.78 14.25 -27.74
N ILE A 148 -14.83 13.41 -28.17
CA ILE A 148 -13.83 12.78 -27.28
C ILE A 148 -12.97 13.86 -26.61
N ASP A 149 -12.45 14.84 -27.37
CA ASP A 149 -11.63 15.94 -26.84
C ASP A 149 -12.39 16.79 -25.82
N ARG A 150 -13.68 17.02 -26.06
CA ARG A 150 -14.54 17.71 -25.08
C ARG A 150 -14.66 16.90 -23.79
N ALA A 151 -14.93 15.60 -23.88
CA ALA A 151 -15.03 14.73 -22.71
C ALA A 151 -13.71 14.69 -21.92
N VAL A 152 -12.56 14.60 -22.61
CA VAL A 152 -11.22 14.69 -22.02
C VAL A 152 -11.04 15.98 -21.22
N GLY A 153 -11.35 17.13 -21.84
CA GLY A 153 -11.27 18.43 -21.19
C GLY A 153 -12.13 18.51 -19.93
N ASN A 154 -13.36 17.99 -20.02
CA ASN A 154 -14.31 17.97 -18.91
C ASN A 154 -13.83 17.10 -17.73
N VAL A 155 -13.24 15.92 -17.99
CA VAL A 155 -12.67 15.07 -16.94
C VAL A 155 -11.55 15.80 -16.19
N ALA A 156 -10.67 16.49 -16.92
CA ALA A 156 -9.58 17.25 -16.32
C ALA A 156 -10.09 18.45 -15.51
N GLU A 157 -11.04 19.23 -16.06
CA GLU A 157 -11.68 20.37 -15.36
C GLU A 157 -12.37 19.93 -14.06
N GLN A 158 -13.09 18.83 -14.11
CA GLN A 158 -13.81 18.28 -12.96
C GLN A 158 -12.86 17.73 -11.89
N THR A 159 -11.78 17.08 -12.30
CA THR A 159 -10.71 16.65 -11.39
C THR A 159 -10.06 17.85 -10.71
N GLN A 160 -9.70 18.88 -11.48
CA GLN A 160 -9.14 20.13 -10.96
C GLN A 160 -10.11 20.80 -9.98
N THR A 161 -11.41 20.82 -10.29
CA THR A 161 -12.45 21.39 -9.41
C THR A 161 -12.49 20.71 -8.04
N LEU A 162 -12.43 19.37 -7.99
CA LEU A 162 -12.36 18.65 -6.72
C LEU A 162 -11.09 19.02 -5.94
N LEU A 163 -9.94 19.06 -6.61
CA LEU A 163 -8.64 19.38 -6.00
C LEU A 163 -8.60 20.82 -5.47
N ASP A 164 -9.06 21.80 -6.24
CA ASP A 164 -9.10 23.22 -5.87
C ASP A 164 -10.00 23.48 -4.66
N ASN A 165 -11.03 22.65 -4.48
CA ASN A 165 -11.94 22.72 -3.33
C ASN A 165 -11.49 21.85 -2.15
N GLY A 166 -10.29 21.23 -2.22
CA GLY A 166 -9.62 20.59 -1.10
C GLY A 166 -9.77 19.07 -1.02
N ALA A 167 -10.14 18.39 -2.10
CA ALA A 167 -10.26 16.93 -2.11
C ALA A 167 -8.93 16.25 -1.73
N GLY A 168 -9.00 15.25 -0.85
CA GLY A 168 -7.83 14.53 -0.34
C GLY A 168 -7.09 13.70 -1.40
N THR A 169 -7.76 12.70 -1.97
CA THR A 169 -7.23 11.83 -3.03
C THR A 169 -8.32 11.55 -4.05
N VAL A 170 -8.04 11.79 -5.33
CA VAL A 170 -8.99 11.57 -6.44
C VAL A 170 -8.51 10.44 -7.34
N ILE A 171 -9.24 9.32 -7.37
CA ILE A 171 -9.06 8.25 -8.34
C ILE A 171 -9.77 8.63 -9.63
N VAL A 172 -9.02 8.63 -10.73
CA VAL A 172 -9.54 8.86 -12.08
C VAL A 172 -9.15 7.67 -12.95
N PRO A 173 -9.99 6.62 -13.01
CA PRO A 173 -9.69 5.41 -13.77
C PRO A 173 -9.65 5.70 -15.27
N ASN A 174 -8.86 4.96 -16.03
CA ASN A 174 -8.93 5.01 -17.48
C ASN A 174 -10.10 4.15 -17.97
N ILE A 175 -10.54 4.41 -19.21
CA ILE A 175 -11.72 3.75 -19.74
C ILE A 175 -11.25 2.43 -20.36
N PRO A 176 -11.80 1.27 -19.95
CA PRO A 176 -11.47 0.00 -20.56
C PRO A 176 -11.90 -0.01 -22.02
N ASN A 177 -11.23 -0.82 -22.84
CA ASN A 177 -11.55 -0.88 -24.25
C ASN A 177 -12.96 -1.47 -24.46
N ILE A 178 -13.94 -0.64 -24.87
CA ILE A 178 -15.32 -1.09 -25.07
C ILE A 178 -15.44 -2.11 -26.21
N ALA A 179 -14.48 -2.14 -27.14
CA ALA A 179 -14.39 -3.15 -28.21
C ALA A 179 -14.23 -4.57 -27.65
N ASP A 180 -13.68 -4.69 -26.44
CA ASP A 180 -13.44 -5.94 -25.75
C ASP A 180 -14.58 -6.34 -24.79
N THR A 181 -15.67 -5.59 -24.80
CA THR A 181 -16.92 -5.97 -24.12
C THR A 181 -17.87 -6.70 -25.08
N PRO A 182 -18.96 -7.31 -24.60
CA PRO A 182 -20.00 -7.86 -25.47
C PRO A 182 -20.79 -6.78 -26.23
N PHE A 183 -20.46 -5.50 -26.04
CA PHE A 183 -21.07 -4.37 -26.72
C PHE A 183 -20.71 -4.34 -28.21
N LEU A 184 -19.49 -4.72 -28.59
CA LEU A 184 -19.08 -4.77 -29.99
C LEU A 184 -19.96 -5.75 -30.81
N PRO A 185 -20.15 -7.02 -30.38
CA PRO A 185 -21.15 -7.90 -30.99
C PRO A 185 -22.53 -7.25 -31.06
N THR A 186 -22.96 -6.55 -30.02
CA THR A 186 -24.25 -5.85 -30.00
C THR A 186 -24.35 -4.79 -31.09
N ILE A 187 -23.33 -3.94 -31.27
CA ILE A 187 -23.26 -2.95 -32.36
C ILE A 187 -23.38 -3.63 -33.73
N MET A 188 -22.72 -4.77 -33.92
CA MET A 188 -22.81 -5.52 -35.19
C MET A 188 -24.24 -6.02 -35.46
N LEU A 189 -25.01 -6.29 -34.41
CA LEU A 189 -26.37 -6.84 -34.50
C LEU A 189 -27.47 -5.78 -34.55
N THR A 190 -27.26 -4.58 -33.98
CA THR A 190 -28.29 -3.51 -33.92
C THR A 190 -28.74 -3.04 -35.31
N MET A 191 -27.90 -3.20 -36.33
CA MET A 191 -28.20 -2.84 -37.72
C MET A 191 -28.95 -3.93 -38.49
N LEU A 192 -29.21 -5.09 -37.87
CA LEU A 192 -29.80 -6.26 -38.54
C LEU A 192 -31.19 -6.58 -37.98
N PRO A 193 -32.18 -6.93 -38.84
CA PRO A 193 -33.54 -7.26 -38.40
C PRO A 193 -33.61 -8.69 -37.85
N LEU A 194 -32.98 -8.93 -36.69
CA LEU A 194 -32.93 -10.25 -36.06
C LEU A 194 -34.11 -10.52 -35.14
N SER A 195 -34.63 -11.75 -35.21
CA SER A 195 -35.63 -12.24 -34.27
C SER A 195 -35.04 -12.53 -32.90
N ASN A 196 -35.87 -12.52 -31.85
CA ASN A 196 -35.46 -12.91 -30.49
C ASN A 196 -34.86 -14.32 -30.44
N GLN A 197 -35.33 -15.24 -31.30
CA GLN A 197 -34.78 -16.59 -31.40
C GLN A 197 -33.35 -16.58 -31.94
N GLN A 198 -33.04 -15.74 -32.93
CA GLN A 198 -31.69 -15.62 -33.47
C GLN A 198 -30.74 -14.99 -32.45
N LEU A 199 -31.20 -13.95 -31.73
CA LEU A 199 -30.42 -13.35 -30.65
C LEU A 199 -30.13 -14.35 -29.53
N GLU A 200 -31.11 -15.18 -29.16
CA GLU A 200 -30.91 -16.22 -28.16
C GLU A 200 -29.93 -17.31 -28.63
N VAL A 201 -29.96 -17.68 -29.91
CA VAL A 201 -28.94 -18.59 -30.49
C VAL A 201 -27.55 -17.98 -30.37
N ILE A 202 -27.37 -16.70 -30.73
CA ILE A 202 -26.08 -16.01 -30.59
C ILE A 202 -25.62 -16.04 -29.14
N ARG A 203 -26.50 -15.72 -28.20
CA ARG A 203 -26.19 -15.67 -26.77
C ARG A 203 -25.71 -17.02 -26.27
N GLN A 204 -26.43 -18.08 -26.61
CA GLN A 204 -26.08 -19.45 -26.23
C GLN A 204 -24.70 -19.85 -26.78
N GLU A 205 -24.36 -19.48 -28.01
CA GLU A 205 -23.02 -19.73 -28.54
C GLU A 205 -21.94 -18.96 -27.77
N LEU A 206 -22.16 -17.67 -27.48
CA LEU A 206 -21.21 -16.84 -26.72
C LEU A 206 -21.01 -17.38 -25.29
N ASN A 207 -22.09 -17.80 -24.63
CA ASN A 207 -22.04 -18.37 -23.28
C ASN A 207 -21.35 -19.73 -23.26
N ASN A 208 -21.57 -20.57 -24.29
CA ASN A 208 -20.94 -21.90 -24.35
C ASN A 208 -19.46 -21.86 -24.78
N ALA A 209 -19.02 -20.80 -25.45
CA ALA A 209 -17.66 -20.65 -25.90
C ALA A 209 -16.66 -20.61 -24.74
N SER A 210 -15.51 -21.29 -24.91
CA SER A 210 -14.34 -21.07 -24.05
C SER A 210 -13.45 -20.04 -24.74
N THR A 211 -13.04 -19.02 -24.01
CA THR A 211 -12.18 -17.94 -24.53
C THR A 211 -10.91 -17.87 -23.70
N PRO A 212 -9.96 -18.82 -23.83
CA PRO A 212 -8.70 -18.77 -23.08
C PRO A 212 -7.77 -17.61 -23.48
N ASP A 213 -8.04 -16.95 -24.60
CA ASP A 213 -7.25 -15.85 -25.16
C ASP A 213 -8.11 -14.97 -26.08
N GLU A 214 -7.55 -13.87 -26.60
CA GLU A 214 -8.27 -12.96 -27.49
C GLU A 214 -8.61 -13.57 -28.86
N ALA A 215 -7.77 -14.46 -29.39
CA ALA A 215 -8.00 -15.09 -30.70
C ALA A 215 -9.21 -16.03 -30.68
N SER A 216 -9.33 -16.83 -29.63
CA SER A 216 -10.49 -17.68 -29.36
C SER A 216 -11.74 -16.85 -29.05
N ARG A 217 -11.61 -15.72 -28.35
CA ARG A 217 -12.69 -14.75 -28.15
C ARG A 217 -13.24 -14.22 -29.47
N LYS A 218 -12.38 -13.74 -30.37
CA LYS A 218 -12.80 -13.30 -31.72
C LYS A 218 -13.50 -14.43 -32.48
N THR A 219 -12.93 -15.63 -32.45
CA THR A 219 -13.50 -16.81 -33.14
C THR A 219 -14.90 -17.13 -32.60
N ALA A 220 -15.10 -17.08 -31.28
CA ALA A 220 -16.40 -17.28 -30.66
C ALA A 220 -17.44 -16.26 -31.13
N ILE A 221 -17.06 -14.98 -31.17
CA ILE A 221 -17.90 -13.87 -31.64
C ILE A 221 -18.33 -14.09 -33.09
N VAL A 222 -17.36 -14.31 -33.99
CA VAL A 222 -17.59 -14.52 -35.42
C VAL A 222 -18.50 -15.73 -35.67
N ASN A 223 -18.25 -16.85 -34.98
CA ASN A 223 -19.05 -18.07 -35.14
C ASN A 223 -20.47 -17.90 -34.60
N ALA A 224 -20.63 -17.26 -33.43
CA ALA A 224 -21.94 -16.99 -32.85
C ALA A 224 -22.79 -16.14 -33.80
N MET A 225 -22.22 -15.07 -34.37
CA MET A 225 -22.89 -14.23 -35.35
C MET A 225 -23.23 -14.99 -36.63
N ALA A 226 -22.29 -15.75 -37.19
CA ALA A 226 -22.54 -16.53 -38.41
C ALA A 226 -23.69 -17.53 -38.21
N LYS A 227 -23.77 -18.16 -37.04
CA LYS A 227 -24.84 -19.08 -36.67
C LYS A 227 -26.18 -18.37 -36.50
N GLY A 228 -26.23 -17.26 -35.77
CA GLY A 228 -27.45 -16.47 -35.57
C GLY A 228 -28.03 -15.91 -36.87
N LEU A 229 -27.17 -15.55 -37.82
CA LEU A 229 -27.56 -15.09 -39.15
C LEU A 229 -27.96 -16.22 -40.10
N GLY A 230 -27.69 -17.49 -39.76
CA GLY A 230 -27.89 -18.62 -40.67
C GLY A 230 -26.92 -18.61 -41.85
N LEU A 231 -25.75 -17.98 -41.70
CA LEU A 231 -24.76 -17.73 -42.74
C LEU A 231 -23.36 -18.25 -42.34
N PRO A 232 -23.20 -19.55 -42.00
CA PRO A 232 -21.92 -20.10 -41.53
C PRO A 232 -20.77 -19.92 -42.54
N GLY A 233 -21.06 -19.92 -43.84
CA GLY A 233 -20.06 -19.74 -44.90
C GLY A 233 -19.53 -18.30 -45.06
N LEU A 234 -20.09 -17.31 -44.34
CA LEU A 234 -19.66 -15.91 -44.39
C LEU A 234 -18.85 -15.47 -43.16
N ALA A 235 -18.59 -16.40 -42.22
CA ALA A 235 -17.82 -16.16 -41.00
C ALA A 235 -16.47 -15.48 -41.30
N ASP A 236 -15.63 -16.12 -42.11
CA ASP A 236 -14.27 -15.63 -42.39
C ASP A 236 -14.22 -14.52 -43.45
N SER A 237 -15.16 -14.53 -44.41
CA SER A 237 -15.10 -13.64 -45.58
C SER A 237 -15.80 -12.29 -45.37
N VAL A 238 -16.73 -12.21 -44.42
CA VAL A 238 -17.53 -11.00 -44.18
C VAL A 238 -17.51 -10.62 -42.70
N ILE A 239 -17.90 -11.54 -41.82
CA ILE A 239 -18.12 -11.21 -40.40
C ILE A 239 -16.79 -10.89 -39.70
N SER A 240 -15.75 -11.69 -39.93
CA SER A 240 -14.42 -11.50 -39.35
C SER A 240 -13.77 -10.17 -39.79
N PRO A 241 -13.73 -9.79 -41.08
CA PRO A 241 -13.26 -8.47 -41.49
C PRO A 241 -14.05 -7.28 -40.91
N VAL A 242 -15.38 -7.40 -40.78
CA VAL A 242 -16.20 -6.36 -40.15
C VAL A 242 -15.89 -6.25 -38.66
N TYR A 243 -15.74 -7.38 -37.97
CA TYR A 243 -15.28 -7.41 -36.58
C TYR A 243 -13.93 -6.70 -36.44
N ASP A 244 -12.94 -7.05 -37.28
CA ASP A 244 -11.60 -6.44 -37.22
C ASP A 244 -11.65 -4.94 -37.47
N PHE A 245 -12.43 -4.51 -38.45
CA PHE A 245 -12.58 -3.08 -38.74
C PHE A 245 -13.16 -2.33 -37.54
N LEU A 246 -14.26 -2.81 -36.97
CA LEU A 246 -14.90 -2.16 -35.83
C LEU A 246 -14.04 -2.22 -34.58
N HIS A 247 -13.47 -3.39 -34.26
CA HIS A 247 -12.61 -3.57 -33.10
C HIS A 247 -11.39 -2.64 -33.14
N ASN A 248 -10.65 -2.61 -34.25
CA ASN A 248 -9.49 -1.72 -34.40
C ASN A 248 -9.89 -0.25 -34.32
N THR A 249 -10.99 0.14 -34.99
CA THR A 249 -11.46 1.54 -35.00
C THR A 249 -11.82 2.01 -33.59
N LEU A 250 -12.58 1.21 -32.86
CA LEU A 250 -12.99 1.50 -31.48
C LEU A 250 -11.79 1.54 -30.53
N THR A 251 -10.87 0.58 -30.67
CA THR A 251 -9.65 0.49 -29.86
C THR A 251 -8.82 1.77 -30.02
N SER A 252 -8.55 2.20 -31.27
CA SER A 252 -7.77 3.43 -31.51
C SER A 252 -8.43 4.70 -30.94
N MET A 253 -9.76 4.77 -30.92
CA MET A 253 -10.48 5.92 -30.33
C MET A 253 -10.35 5.95 -28.80
N LEU A 254 -10.40 4.79 -28.16
CA LEU A 254 -10.28 4.66 -26.71
C LEU A 254 -8.85 4.85 -26.22
N GLU A 255 -7.87 4.34 -26.97
CA GLU A 255 -6.46 4.64 -26.75
C GLU A 255 -6.19 6.14 -26.85
N TYR A 256 -6.72 6.79 -27.89
CA TYR A 256 -6.63 8.24 -28.03
C TYR A 256 -7.24 8.98 -26.83
N ASN A 257 -8.48 8.64 -26.43
CA ASN A 257 -9.11 9.23 -25.25
C ASN A 257 -8.25 9.06 -23.99
N ASN A 258 -7.79 7.85 -23.72
CA ASN A 258 -7.01 7.55 -22.52
C ASN A 258 -5.68 8.31 -22.52
N GLN A 259 -5.01 8.41 -23.66
CA GLN A 259 -3.77 9.17 -23.83
C GLN A 259 -3.99 10.68 -23.63
N GLN A 260 -5.05 11.26 -24.22
CA GLN A 260 -5.35 12.68 -24.06
C GLN A 260 -5.79 13.02 -22.63
N THR A 261 -6.57 12.14 -21.99
CA THR A 261 -6.93 12.28 -20.57
C THR A 261 -5.70 12.24 -19.68
N GLU A 262 -4.77 11.32 -19.94
CA GLU A 262 -3.48 11.26 -19.22
C GLU A 262 -2.71 12.58 -19.34
N GLN A 263 -2.58 13.09 -20.56
CA GLN A 263 -1.88 14.34 -20.83
C GLN A 263 -2.55 15.52 -20.11
N ALA A 264 -3.87 15.62 -20.13
CA ALA A 264 -4.61 16.68 -19.46
C ALA A 264 -4.46 16.60 -17.93
N LEU A 265 -4.60 15.41 -17.34
CA LEU A 265 -4.44 15.20 -15.90
C LEU A 265 -3.00 15.45 -15.43
N SER A 266 -1.99 15.14 -16.26
CA SER A 266 -0.58 15.37 -15.93
C SER A 266 -0.21 16.84 -15.71
N GLN A 267 -1.03 17.77 -16.22
CA GLN A 267 -0.83 19.21 -16.02
C GLN A 267 -1.40 19.72 -14.69
N LEU A 268 -2.20 18.90 -14.00
CA LEU A 268 -2.84 19.27 -12.76
C LEU A 268 -1.89 19.05 -11.57
N HIS A 269 -2.16 19.75 -10.47
CA HIS A 269 -1.43 19.57 -9.21
C HIS A 269 -2.37 19.03 -8.15
N GLY A 270 -2.05 17.88 -7.57
CA GLY A 270 -2.85 17.25 -6.53
C GLY A 270 -2.58 15.75 -6.42
N ASN A 271 -3.27 15.11 -5.48
CA ASN A 271 -3.21 13.66 -5.30
C ASN A 271 -4.16 12.96 -6.28
N ILE A 272 -3.65 12.65 -7.47
CA ILE A 272 -4.42 11.98 -8.51
C ILE A 272 -3.93 10.55 -8.64
N VAL A 273 -4.84 9.60 -8.42
CA VAL A 273 -4.62 8.17 -8.67
C VAL A 273 -5.18 7.85 -10.04
N ARG A 274 -4.33 7.85 -11.06
CA ARG A 274 -4.70 7.36 -12.38
C ARG A 274 -4.66 5.83 -12.40
N ALA A 275 -5.80 5.18 -12.22
CA ALA A 275 -5.90 3.73 -12.25
C ALA A 275 -5.96 3.21 -13.70
N ASP A 276 -5.10 2.27 -14.04
CA ASP A 276 -4.98 1.68 -15.38
C ASP A 276 -5.89 0.44 -15.55
N VAL A 277 -7.20 0.68 -15.48
CA VAL A 277 -8.25 -0.32 -15.67
C VAL A 277 -8.22 -0.93 -17.07
N SER A 278 -7.82 -0.19 -18.11
CA SER A 278 -7.70 -0.66 -19.48
C SER A 278 -6.66 -1.77 -19.59
N THR A 279 -5.46 -1.57 -19.02
CA THR A 279 -4.44 -2.61 -18.98
C THR A 279 -4.90 -3.79 -18.11
N LEU A 280 -5.54 -3.54 -16.96
CA LEU A 280 -6.10 -4.62 -16.12
C LEU A 280 -7.09 -5.48 -16.91
N PHE A 281 -7.96 -4.84 -17.71
CA PHE A 281 -8.95 -5.52 -18.50
C PHE A 281 -8.30 -6.39 -19.58
N HIS A 282 -7.30 -5.86 -20.28
CA HIS A 282 -6.51 -6.61 -21.25
C HIS A 282 -5.81 -7.82 -20.60
N GLU A 283 -5.20 -7.66 -19.44
CA GLU A 283 -4.58 -8.77 -18.68
C GLU A 283 -5.60 -9.87 -18.34
N VAL A 284 -6.85 -9.50 -18.01
CA VAL A 284 -7.94 -10.47 -17.78
C VAL A 284 -8.28 -11.21 -19.08
N LEU A 285 -8.30 -10.53 -20.23
CA LEU A 285 -8.60 -11.15 -21.53
C LEU A 285 -7.48 -12.06 -22.05
N GLU A 286 -6.22 -11.73 -21.75
CA GLU A 286 -5.06 -12.55 -22.10
C GLU A 286 -5.00 -13.85 -21.29
N GLN A 287 -5.44 -13.83 -20.01
CA GLN A 287 -5.43 -15.02 -19.14
C GLN A 287 -6.72 -15.19 -18.32
N PRO A 288 -7.90 -15.39 -18.95
CA PRO A 288 -9.18 -15.34 -18.24
C PRO A 288 -9.32 -16.40 -17.14
N GLN A 289 -8.76 -17.59 -17.39
CA GLN A 289 -8.79 -18.70 -16.45
C GLN A 289 -8.05 -18.40 -15.15
N ALA A 290 -6.97 -17.60 -15.20
CA ALA A 290 -6.22 -17.19 -14.01
C ALA A 290 -7.05 -16.31 -13.07
N PHE A 291 -8.05 -15.60 -13.61
CA PHE A 291 -9.00 -14.81 -12.84
C PHE A 291 -10.31 -15.56 -12.53
N GLY A 292 -10.51 -16.76 -13.08
CA GLY A 292 -11.69 -17.60 -12.86
C GLY A 292 -12.76 -17.53 -13.96
N PHE A 293 -12.49 -16.86 -15.09
CA PHE A 293 -13.43 -16.77 -16.21
C PHE A 293 -13.20 -17.87 -17.24
N LYS A 294 -14.29 -18.55 -17.63
CA LYS A 294 -14.29 -19.47 -18.77
C LYS A 294 -14.56 -18.76 -20.10
N THR A 295 -15.44 -17.76 -20.06
CA THR A 295 -15.81 -16.91 -21.20
C THR A 295 -15.69 -15.44 -20.81
N THR A 296 -15.13 -14.62 -21.71
CA THR A 296 -14.99 -13.16 -21.58
C THR A 296 -15.89 -12.42 -22.57
N VAL A 297 -16.89 -13.10 -23.11
CA VAL A 297 -17.87 -12.49 -24.03
C VAL A 297 -19.31 -12.93 -23.75
N GLY A 298 -19.49 -14.03 -23.01
CA GLY A 298 -20.79 -14.44 -22.51
C GLY A 298 -21.31 -13.56 -21.37
N PHE A 299 -22.62 -13.59 -21.16
CA PHE A 299 -23.31 -12.86 -20.11
C PHE A 299 -24.62 -13.57 -19.69
N PRO A 300 -25.05 -13.43 -18.42
CA PRO A 300 -26.20 -14.14 -17.89
C PRO A 300 -27.54 -13.58 -18.39
N CYS A 301 -27.60 -12.29 -18.74
CA CYS A 301 -28.84 -11.65 -19.19
C CYS A 301 -29.22 -12.01 -20.62
N SER A 302 -30.51 -11.98 -20.94
CA SER A 302 -30.97 -12.05 -22.34
C SER A 302 -30.55 -10.81 -23.13
N PHE A 303 -30.40 -10.92 -24.44
CA PHE A 303 -30.07 -9.77 -25.30
C PHE A 303 -31.05 -8.60 -25.08
N LYS A 304 -30.53 -7.37 -25.05
CA LYS A 304 -31.24 -6.11 -24.79
C LYS A 304 -31.91 -6.01 -23.42
N VAL A 305 -31.64 -6.95 -22.50
CA VAL A 305 -32.07 -6.87 -21.10
C VAL A 305 -30.87 -6.44 -20.26
N PHE A 306 -30.92 -5.21 -19.77
CA PHE A 306 -29.87 -4.67 -18.91
C PHE A 306 -29.88 -5.29 -17.50
N GLY A 307 -28.72 -5.28 -16.85
CA GLY A 307 -28.48 -5.80 -15.50
C GLY A 307 -29.57 -5.50 -14.46
N PRO A 308 -30.13 -4.27 -14.36
CA PRO A 308 -31.14 -3.98 -13.35
C PRO A 308 -32.44 -4.78 -13.49
N TYR A 309 -32.72 -5.29 -14.69
CA TYR A 309 -33.90 -6.07 -15.04
C TYR A 309 -33.59 -7.56 -15.22
N CYS A 310 -32.43 -8.01 -14.74
CA CYS A 310 -31.89 -9.32 -14.99
C CYS A 310 -31.42 -9.97 -13.67
N ASN A 311 -32.22 -10.93 -13.19
CA ASN A 311 -32.03 -11.54 -11.88
C ASN A 311 -32.29 -13.04 -11.92
N THR A 312 -31.69 -13.78 -10.97
CA THR A 312 -31.91 -15.21 -10.77
C THR A 312 -33.40 -15.52 -10.65
N GLY A 313 -33.84 -16.55 -11.37
CA GLY A 313 -35.24 -16.97 -11.44
C GLY A 313 -36.08 -16.25 -12.48
N MET A 314 -35.56 -15.22 -13.16
CA MET A 314 -36.20 -14.64 -14.34
C MET A 314 -35.98 -15.52 -15.58
N ASN A 315 -36.96 -15.52 -16.49
CA ASN A 315 -36.83 -16.25 -17.75
C ASN A 315 -35.67 -15.67 -18.59
N GLY A 316 -34.81 -16.55 -19.12
CA GLY A 316 -33.65 -16.15 -19.92
C GLY A 316 -32.43 -15.67 -19.11
N TYR A 317 -32.46 -15.83 -17.79
CA TYR A 317 -31.28 -15.70 -16.92
C TYR A 317 -30.47 -16.99 -16.95
N ASP A 318 -29.16 -16.89 -17.14
CA ASP A 318 -28.23 -18.02 -17.18
C ASP A 318 -27.25 -17.93 -16.01
N ASP A 319 -27.39 -18.82 -15.01
CA ASP A 319 -26.53 -18.93 -13.84
C ASP A 319 -25.60 -20.15 -13.89
N SER A 320 -25.43 -20.76 -15.06
CA SER A 320 -24.68 -22.01 -15.21
C SER A 320 -23.18 -21.87 -14.95
N GLN A 321 -22.66 -20.64 -14.98
CA GLN A 321 -21.24 -20.34 -14.81
C GLN A 321 -21.01 -18.89 -14.37
N LEU A 322 -19.76 -18.61 -14.01
CA LEU A 322 -19.29 -17.26 -13.72
C LEU A 322 -19.03 -16.50 -15.03
N TYR A 323 -19.70 -15.37 -15.20
CA TYR A 323 -19.51 -14.48 -16.35
C TYR A 323 -18.66 -13.27 -15.99
N MET A 324 -17.90 -12.76 -16.96
CA MET A 324 -17.15 -11.50 -16.82
C MET A 324 -18.07 -10.28 -16.84
N PHE A 325 -19.21 -10.37 -17.54
CA PHE A 325 -20.18 -9.30 -17.68
C PHE A 325 -21.54 -9.69 -17.10
N SER A 326 -22.30 -8.71 -16.64
CA SER A 326 -23.70 -8.87 -16.27
C SER A 326 -24.59 -8.88 -17.51
N ASP A 327 -24.36 -7.95 -18.42
CA ASP A 327 -25.11 -7.78 -19.66
C ASP A 327 -24.15 -7.47 -20.81
N GLU A 328 -24.63 -6.85 -21.88
CA GLU A 328 -23.83 -6.54 -23.05
C GLU A 328 -22.75 -5.47 -22.80
N HIS A 329 -22.78 -4.78 -21.66
CA HIS A 329 -21.94 -3.60 -21.41
C HIS A 329 -21.29 -3.60 -20.02
N HIS A 330 -22.01 -4.02 -18.99
CA HIS A 330 -21.63 -3.82 -17.61
C HIS A 330 -20.87 -5.02 -17.01
N PRO A 331 -19.84 -4.77 -16.18
CA PRO A 331 -19.15 -5.82 -15.45
C PRO A 331 -20.08 -6.72 -14.64
N SER A 332 -19.68 -7.98 -14.43
CA SER A 332 -20.35 -8.85 -13.47
C SER A 332 -20.04 -8.41 -12.03
N PRO A 333 -20.80 -8.88 -11.03
CA PRO A 333 -20.49 -8.64 -9.62
C PRO A 333 -19.06 -9.04 -9.24
N TYR A 334 -18.56 -10.11 -9.86
CA TYR A 334 -17.21 -10.62 -9.61
C TYR A 334 -16.13 -9.79 -10.31
N LEU A 335 -16.38 -9.28 -11.52
CA LEU A 335 -15.45 -8.33 -12.11
C LEU A 335 -15.42 -7.00 -11.33
N HIS A 336 -16.54 -6.54 -10.77
CA HIS A 336 -16.55 -5.42 -9.82
C HIS A 336 -15.71 -5.68 -8.56
N GLN A 337 -15.62 -6.93 -8.10
CA GLN A 337 -14.74 -7.30 -7.00
C GLN A 337 -13.27 -7.13 -7.38
N ILE A 338 -12.88 -7.67 -8.55
CA ILE A 338 -11.53 -7.53 -9.08
C ILE A 338 -11.14 -6.04 -9.22
N ILE A 339 -12.04 -5.19 -9.71
CA ILE A 339 -11.82 -3.74 -9.83
C ILE A 339 -11.62 -3.08 -8.45
N ALA A 340 -12.42 -3.47 -7.46
CA ALA A 340 -12.29 -2.94 -6.10
C ALA A 340 -10.96 -3.34 -5.45
N GLU A 341 -10.58 -4.61 -5.55
CA GLU A 341 -9.30 -5.14 -5.08
C GLU A 341 -8.12 -4.46 -5.80
N TYR A 342 -8.26 -4.19 -7.10
CA TYR A 342 -7.28 -3.43 -7.87
C TYR A 342 -7.07 -2.02 -7.32
N PHE A 343 -8.15 -1.24 -7.13
CA PHE A 343 -8.03 0.12 -6.58
C PHE A 343 -7.43 0.12 -5.17
N VAL A 344 -7.84 -0.82 -4.32
CA VAL A 344 -7.26 -0.97 -2.98
C VAL A 344 -5.77 -1.34 -3.04
N SER A 345 -5.37 -2.21 -3.97
CA SER A 345 -3.95 -2.59 -4.14
C SER A 345 -3.05 -1.40 -4.51
N ILE A 346 -3.57 -0.45 -5.28
CA ILE A 346 -2.87 0.80 -5.64
C ILE A 346 -2.77 1.69 -4.41
N LEU A 347 -3.90 1.88 -3.69
CA LEU A 347 -3.94 2.76 -2.53
C LEU A 347 -3.02 2.26 -1.41
N ASP A 348 -2.98 0.96 -1.12
CA ASP A 348 -2.18 0.38 -0.03
C ASP A 348 -0.68 0.31 -0.35
N ALA A 349 -0.28 0.25 -1.63
CA ALA A 349 1.12 0.12 -2.03
C ALA A 349 2.09 1.11 -1.36
N PRO A 350 1.86 2.44 -1.34
CA PRO A 350 2.75 3.38 -0.65
C PRO A 350 2.84 3.16 0.87
N LEU A 351 1.81 2.57 1.50
CA LEU A 351 1.85 2.25 2.93
C LEU A 351 2.75 1.06 3.22
N TYR A 352 2.72 0.02 2.37
CA TYR A 352 3.67 -1.07 2.46
C TYR A 352 5.10 -0.56 2.23
N VAL A 353 5.30 0.20 1.17
CA VAL A 353 6.63 0.76 0.81
C VAL A 353 7.17 1.72 1.88
N SER A 354 6.30 2.39 2.64
CA SER A 354 6.71 3.25 3.75
C SER A 354 7.53 2.51 4.82
N SER A 355 7.36 1.19 4.95
CA SER A 355 8.09 0.41 5.96
C SER A 355 9.58 0.30 5.66
N LEU A 356 9.99 0.48 4.40
CA LEU A 356 11.40 0.41 3.98
C LEU A 356 12.27 1.43 4.73
N ILE A 357 11.69 2.56 5.17
CA ILE A 357 12.39 3.57 5.95
C ILE A 357 12.92 3.04 7.30
N HIS A 358 12.40 1.91 7.78
CA HIS A 358 12.85 1.29 9.02
C HIS A 358 13.98 0.27 8.84
N ALA A 359 14.33 -0.11 7.60
CA ALA A 359 15.28 -1.19 7.33
C ALA A 359 16.66 -0.96 7.95
N THR A 360 17.16 0.28 7.92
CA THR A 360 18.46 0.63 8.53
C THR A 360 18.36 0.96 10.02
N GLU A 361 17.19 1.37 10.52
CA GLU A 361 16.99 1.73 11.92
C GLU A 361 17.34 0.55 12.82
N GLY A 362 16.83 -0.63 12.45
CA GLY A 362 17.13 -1.88 13.13
C GLY A 362 18.62 -2.24 13.12
N MET A 363 19.31 -2.01 12.00
CA MET A 363 20.75 -2.28 11.90
C MET A 363 21.59 -1.36 12.80
N VAL A 364 21.16 -0.11 12.94
CA VAL A 364 21.78 0.89 13.81
C VAL A 364 21.51 0.58 15.28
N GLU A 365 20.29 0.16 15.65
CA GLU A 365 19.97 -0.30 17.01
C GLU A 365 20.85 -1.47 17.44
N ASP A 366 21.06 -2.48 16.58
CA ASP A 366 21.92 -3.63 16.89
C ASP A 366 23.39 -3.24 17.06
N ALA A 367 23.88 -2.34 16.19
CA ALA A 367 25.22 -1.77 16.29
C ALA A 367 25.39 -1.00 17.62
N ARG A 368 24.41 -0.16 17.98
CA ARG A 368 24.37 0.57 19.26
C ARG A 368 24.31 -0.37 20.46
N SER A 369 23.55 -1.45 20.40
CA SER A 369 23.45 -2.43 21.49
C SER A 369 24.79 -3.13 21.76
N THR A 370 25.52 -3.47 20.70
CA THR A 370 26.89 -3.98 20.81
C THR A 370 27.80 -2.93 21.46
N LEU A 371 27.72 -1.69 20.99
CA LEU A 371 28.52 -0.59 21.52
C LEU A 371 28.21 -0.29 22.99
N ASP A 372 26.95 -0.41 23.42
CA ASP A 372 26.53 -0.25 24.82
C ASP A 372 27.13 -1.33 25.73
N GLY A 373 27.27 -2.56 25.24
CA GLY A 373 28.02 -3.62 25.91
C GLY A 373 29.50 -3.29 26.07
N GLN A 374 30.14 -2.72 25.05
CA GLN A 374 31.51 -2.25 25.13
C GLN A 374 31.65 -1.04 26.07
N TYR A 375 30.73 -0.07 26.03
CA TYR A 375 30.72 1.04 26.99
C TYR A 375 30.61 0.56 28.43
N GLN A 376 29.78 -0.46 28.68
CA GLN A 376 29.70 -1.06 30.01
C GLN A 376 30.99 -1.78 30.41
N THR A 377 31.65 -2.43 29.45
CA THR A 377 32.97 -3.05 29.69
C THR A 377 34.01 -2.01 30.07
N LEU A 378 34.05 -0.88 29.36
CA LEU A 378 34.95 0.23 29.65
C LEU A 378 34.66 0.90 31.01
N ARG A 379 33.38 1.09 31.38
CA ARG A 379 33.00 1.68 32.69
C ARG A 379 33.38 0.82 33.89
N THR A 380 33.28 -0.48 33.74
CA THR A 380 33.42 -1.40 34.87
C THR A 380 34.86 -1.84 35.12
N ASN A 381 35.81 -1.43 34.29
CA ASN A 381 37.19 -1.88 34.35
C ASN A 381 38.16 -0.71 34.35
N GLN A 382 39.29 -0.88 35.03
CA GLN A 382 40.38 0.07 34.97
C GLN A 382 41.21 -0.17 33.71
N HIS A 383 41.61 0.92 33.06
CA HIS A 383 42.35 0.92 31.80
C HIS A 383 43.58 1.80 31.94
N GLU A 384 44.74 1.26 31.54
CA GLU A 384 45.99 2.02 31.52
C GLU A 384 46.08 2.89 30.27
N LEU A 385 46.85 3.97 30.33
CA LEU A 385 47.08 4.82 29.17
C LEU A 385 47.67 4.00 28.01
N ASN A 386 47.11 4.15 26.80
CA ASN A 386 47.42 3.38 25.60
C ASN A 386 46.95 1.91 25.60
N ASP A 387 46.14 1.46 26.57
CA ASP A 387 45.45 0.16 26.49
C ASP A 387 44.63 0.08 25.20
N VAL A 388 44.82 -1.00 24.44
CA VAL A 388 44.10 -1.25 23.20
C VAL A 388 43.14 -2.39 23.42
N GLN A 389 41.87 -2.17 23.10
CA GLN A 389 40.84 -3.19 23.21
C GLN A 389 40.27 -3.54 21.85
N VAL A 390 40.20 -4.83 21.55
CA VAL A 390 39.46 -5.35 20.41
C VAL A 390 38.20 -6.01 20.93
N PHE A 391 37.05 -5.61 20.41
CA PHE A 391 35.77 -6.16 20.81
C PHE A 391 34.97 -6.61 19.60
N GLY A 392 34.05 -7.51 19.83
CA GLY A 392 33.10 -7.96 18.81
C GLY A 392 31.87 -8.55 19.47
N GLY A 393 30.78 -8.57 18.73
CA GLY A 393 29.52 -9.08 19.25
C GLY A 393 28.50 -9.35 18.17
N TYR A 394 27.49 -10.08 18.58
CA TYR A 394 26.29 -10.34 17.80
C TYR A 394 25.11 -9.70 18.53
N SER A 395 24.29 -8.99 17.77
CA SER A 395 23.06 -8.38 18.26
C SER A 395 21.93 -8.70 17.30
N SER A 396 20.75 -8.88 17.86
CA SER A 396 19.53 -9.12 17.11
C SER A 396 18.38 -8.48 17.84
N HIS A 397 17.46 -7.89 17.08
CA HIS A 397 16.17 -7.48 17.59
C HIS A 397 15.05 -8.19 16.85
N TYR A 398 13.94 -8.33 17.57
CA TYR A 398 12.66 -8.79 17.08
C TYR A 398 11.64 -7.71 17.38
N LEU A 399 11.03 -7.17 16.34
CA LEU A 399 10.01 -6.15 16.40
C LEU A 399 8.68 -6.78 16.00
N ARG A 400 7.73 -6.80 16.92
CA ARG A 400 6.35 -7.18 16.64
C ARG A 400 5.48 -5.94 16.56
N ARG A 401 4.91 -5.66 15.39
CA ARG A 401 3.95 -4.57 15.21
C ARG A 401 2.52 -5.08 15.34
N SER A 402 1.68 -4.33 16.05
CA SER A 402 0.27 -4.70 16.22
C SER A 402 -0.49 -4.53 14.89
N GLY A 403 -1.19 -5.58 14.44
CA GLY A 403 -1.90 -5.60 13.16
C GLY A 403 -3.14 -4.72 13.03
N LYS A 404 -3.46 -3.90 14.04
CA LYS A 404 -4.43 -2.81 13.90
C LYS A 404 -3.70 -1.60 13.34
N ASN A 405 -3.51 -1.61 12.03
CA ASN A 405 -3.06 -0.44 11.32
C ASN A 405 -4.29 0.24 10.72
N ASP A 406 -4.79 1.28 11.38
CA ASP A 406 -5.98 2.00 10.94
C ASP A 406 -5.74 2.70 9.57
N SER A 407 -4.51 2.69 9.05
CA SER A 407 -4.15 3.34 7.77
C SER A 407 -4.17 2.44 6.53
N THR A 408 -4.07 1.12 6.65
CA THR A 408 -4.11 0.16 5.50
C THR A 408 -5.45 -0.55 5.43
N PHE A 409 -5.92 -0.89 4.22
CA PHE A 409 -7.07 -1.80 4.09
C PHE A 409 -6.71 -3.21 4.56
N ALA A 410 -5.46 -3.62 4.36
CA ALA A 410 -4.90 -4.82 4.97
C ALA A 410 -4.49 -4.58 6.43
N ASN A 411 -5.34 -5.01 7.38
CA ASN A 411 -4.98 -5.11 8.80
C ASN A 411 -4.09 -6.34 9.02
N ALA A 412 -2.76 -6.20 8.93
CA ALA A 412 -1.83 -7.31 9.10
C ALA A 412 -0.81 -7.03 10.21
N PRO A 413 -0.72 -7.87 11.27
CA PRO A 413 0.42 -7.84 12.19
C PRO A 413 1.71 -8.07 11.43
N SER A 414 2.79 -7.40 11.85
CA SER A 414 4.10 -7.58 11.22
C SER A 414 5.14 -8.03 12.22
N ASN A 415 6.11 -8.79 11.73
CA ASN A 415 7.27 -9.20 12.52
C ASN A 415 8.52 -8.91 11.70
N ASP A 416 9.38 -8.03 12.20
CA ASP A 416 10.71 -7.84 11.63
C ASP A 416 11.76 -8.42 12.57
N SER A 417 12.82 -8.97 12.01
CA SER A 417 13.96 -9.42 12.78
C SER A 417 15.25 -9.04 12.08
N THR A 418 16.23 -8.60 12.83
CA THR A 418 17.58 -8.39 12.31
C THR A 418 18.60 -9.23 13.04
N ASN A 419 19.75 -9.37 12.38
CA ASN A 419 20.86 -10.18 12.81
C ASN A 419 22.15 -9.49 12.37
N ASN A 420 22.84 -8.87 13.32
CA ASN A 420 24.03 -8.10 13.03
C ASN A 420 25.25 -8.65 13.77
N GLY A 421 26.36 -8.77 13.06
CA GLY A 421 27.68 -9.00 13.60
C GLY A 421 28.50 -7.71 13.61
N SER A 422 29.23 -7.47 14.69
CA SER A 422 30.00 -6.24 14.89
C SER A 422 31.41 -6.54 15.35
N ILE A 423 32.36 -5.72 14.92
CA ILE A 423 33.76 -5.73 15.38
C ILE A 423 34.22 -4.29 15.56
N GLY A 424 35.01 -4.03 16.60
CA GLY A 424 35.56 -2.72 16.85
C GLY A 424 36.87 -2.76 17.61
N ILE A 425 37.49 -1.59 17.66
CA ILE A 425 38.73 -1.35 18.37
C ILE A 425 38.60 -0.03 19.13
N SER A 426 39.13 0.01 20.35
CA SER A 426 39.20 1.21 21.17
C SER A 426 40.58 1.38 21.77
N TRP A 427 40.95 2.64 21.99
CA TRP A 427 42.21 3.07 22.56
C TRP A 427 41.97 3.99 23.75
N GLN A 428 42.65 3.72 24.86
CA GLN A 428 42.67 4.61 26.01
C GLN A 428 43.57 5.83 25.72
N MET A 429 42.94 6.96 25.38
CA MET A 429 43.66 8.18 24.94
C MET A 429 44.15 9.05 26.09
N SER A 430 43.54 8.94 27.27
CA SER A 430 43.93 9.66 28.49
C SER A 430 43.57 8.84 29.72
N GLU A 431 43.84 9.34 30.92
CA GLU A 431 43.39 8.68 32.17
C GLU A 431 41.86 8.51 32.24
N TYR A 432 41.10 9.39 31.58
CA TYR A 432 39.65 9.45 31.69
C TYR A 432 38.89 9.18 30.39
N GLY A 433 39.58 9.09 29.25
CA GLY A 433 38.95 9.11 27.94
C GLY A 433 39.40 7.97 27.03
N THR A 434 38.43 7.29 26.46
CA THR A 434 38.60 6.26 25.43
C THR A 434 37.97 6.74 24.12
N ALA A 435 38.58 6.41 22.99
CA ALA A 435 37.94 6.56 21.68
C ALA A 435 38.10 5.28 20.87
N GLY A 436 37.22 5.05 19.91
CA GLY A 436 37.24 3.84 19.12
C GLY A 436 36.45 3.93 17.83
N VAL A 437 36.61 2.89 17.03
CA VAL A 437 35.87 2.68 15.78
C VAL A 437 35.19 1.31 15.81
N MET A 438 34.07 1.20 15.11
CA MET A 438 33.32 -0.05 14.98
C MET A 438 32.81 -0.22 13.55
N ILE A 439 32.79 -1.45 13.07
CA ILE A 439 32.10 -1.85 11.85
C ILE A 439 31.05 -2.90 12.25
N SER A 440 29.84 -2.75 11.76
CA SER A 440 28.74 -3.69 11.97
C SER A 440 28.10 -4.03 10.64
N GLY A 441 27.71 -5.28 10.42
CA GLY A 441 27.05 -5.73 9.20
C GLY A 441 25.95 -6.72 9.52
N GLY A 442 24.89 -6.71 8.71
CA GLY A 442 23.72 -7.56 8.91
C GLY A 442 23.09 -8.02 7.62
N LEU A 443 22.46 -9.20 7.69
CA LEU A 443 21.65 -9.80 6.65
C LEU A 443 20.28 -10.10 7.25
N ASN A 444 19.25 -9.42 6.78
CA ASN A 444 17.92 -9.48 7.38
C ASN A 444 16.87 -9.78 6.32
N HIS A 445 15.87 -10.58 6.71
CA HIS A 445 14.65 -10.79 5.95
C HIS A 445 13.52 -10.14 6.74
N ASN A 446 12.82 -9.22 6.10
CA ASN A 446 11.79 -8.40 6.74
C ASN A 446 10.43 -8.74 6.12
N THR A 447 9.41 -8.89 6.97
CA THR A 447 8.02 -9.11 6.55
C THR A 447 7.08 -8.11 7.25
N PRO A 448 7.12 -6.83 6.81
CA PRO A 448 6.27 -5.78 7.38
C PRO A 448 4.77 -6.02 7.22
N THR A 449 4.33 -6.88 6.32
CA THR A 449 2.96 -7.42 6.30
C THR A 449 2.98 -8.83 5.71
N GLU A 450 1.85 -9.54 5.72
CA GLU A 450 1.71 -10.84 5.03
C GLU A 450 1.89 -10.70 3.50
N ASN A 451 1.58 -9.51 2.94
CA ASN A 451 1.60 -9.24 1.51
C ASN A 451 2.79 -8.39 1.05
N PHE A 452 3.76 -8.12 1.94
CA PHE A 452 4.93 -7.32 1.63
C PHE A 452 6.16 -7.82 2.37
N SER A 453 7.23 -8.10 1.63
CA SER A 453 8.49 -8.58 2.17
C SER A 453 9.68 -7.99 1.41
N TYR A 454 10.85 -7.97 2.04
CA TYR A 454 12.10 -7.60 1.39
C TYR A 454 13.32 -8.13 2.17
N ASN A 455 14.43 -8.29 1.47
CA ASN A 455 15.73 -8.57 2.08
C ASN A 455 16.50 -7.26 2.24
N SER A 456 17.17 -7.09 3.38
CA SER A 456 18.07 -5.97 3.60
C SER A 456 19.44 -6.47 4.01
N HIS A 457 20.48 -6.01 3.32
CA HIS A 457 21.86 -6.25 3.72
C HIS A 457 22.66 -4.96 3.68
N GLY A 458 23.48 -4.74 4.70
CA GLY A 458 24.12 -3.45 4.88
C GLY A 458 25.28 -3.47 5.84
N ILE A 459 26.00 -2.35 5.85
CA ILE A 459 27.18 -2.11 6.69
C ILE A 459 27.06 -0.75 7.35
N SER A 460 27.39 -0.72 8.64
CA SER A 460 27.41 0.45 9.51
C SER A 460 28.84 0.70 9.96
N TYR A 461 29.30 1.94 9.80
CA TYR A 461 30.57 2.44 10.33
C TYR A 461 30.26 3.33 11.53
N GLY A 462 30.92 3.09 12.65
CA GLY A 462 30.73 3.82 13.89
C GLY A 462 32.04 4.41 14.41
N LEU A 463 31.96 5.62 14.94
CA LEU A 463 33.01 6.27 15.71
C LEU A 463 32.43 6.59 17.08
N PHE A 464 33.20 6.32 18.13
CA PHE A 464 32.70 6.47 19.49
C PHE A 464 33.76 6.96 20.45
N THR A 465 33.30 7.56 21.54
CA THR A 465 34.12 7.94 22.67
C THR A 465 33.36 7.73 23.98
N GLN A 466 34.13 7.47 25.04
CA GLN A 466 33.66 7.45 26.42
C GLN A 466 34.59 8.30 27.26
N TRP A 467 34.01 9.09 28.15
CA TRP A 467 34.71 9.83 29.19
C TRP A 467 34.16 9.45 30.56
N GLN A 468 35.06 9.16 31.50
CA GLN A 468 34.74 8.78 32.88
C GLN A 468 35.41 9.78 33.84
N ALA A 469 34.59 10.57 34.53
CA ALA A 469 35.06 11.54 35.50
C ALA A 469 35.38 10.86 36.85
N PRO A 470 36.42 11.32 37.58
CA PRO A 470 36.79 10.77 38.89
C PRO A 470 35.67 10.78 39.95
N GLN A 471 34.68 11.66 39.77
CA GLN A 471 33.59 11.90 40.73
C GLN A 471 32.34 11.04 40.46
N GLY A 472 32.43 10.07 39.54
CA GLY A 472 31.33 9.15 39.18
C GLY A 472 30.50 9.58 37.96
N GLY A 473 30.76 10.76 37.40
CA GLY A 473 30.11 11.17 36.14
C GLY A 473 30.68 10.44 34.93
N TRP A 474 29.87 10.10 33.94
CA TRP A 474 30.33 9.55 32.68
C TRP A 474 29.57 10.14 31.49
N LEU A 475 30.24 10.16 30.33
CA LEU A 475 29.72 10.64 29.06
C LEU A 475 30.10 9.67 27.95
N ASN A 476 29.11 9.22 27.20
CA ASN A 476 29.26 8.44 25.97
C ASN A 476 28.80 9.31 24.80
N ALA A 477 29.56 9.28 23.71
CA ALA A 477 29.13 9.87 22.44
C ALA A 477 29.52 8.96 21.28
N ASP A 478 28.59 8.76 20.35
CA ASP A 478 28.80 7.97 19.15
C ASP A 478 28.20 8.65 17.91
N MET A 479 28.78 8.36 16.76
CA MET A 479 28.24 8.72 15.44
C MET A 479 28.38 7.55 14.50
N HIS A 480 27.47 7.45 13.54
CA HIS A 480 27.48 6.36 12.56
C HIS A 480 27.08 6.81 11.17
N TYR A 481 27.48 6.00 10.19
CA TYR A 481 27.03 6.03 8.82
C TYR A 481 26.75 4.59 8.36
N THR A 482 25.55 4.35 7.86
CA THR A 482 25.04 3.04 7.46
C THR A 482 24.57 3.11 6.01
N THR A 483 24.93 2.09 5.22
CA THR A 483 24.42 1.88 3.87
C THR A 483 23.88 0.47 3.75
N ALA A 484 22.75 0.31 3.07
CA ALA A 484 22.13 -0.99 2.84
C ALA A 484 21.53 -1.06 1.43
N ASN A 485 21.54 -2.26 0.84
CA ASN A 485 20.73 -2.58 -0.33
C ASN A 485 19.47 -3.30 0.17
N LEU A 486 18.33 -2.91 -0.39
CA LEU A 486 17.03 -3.51 -0.16
C LEU A 486 16.65 -4.25 -1.44
N GLU A 487 16.67 -5.57 -1.40
CA GLU A 487 16.52 -6.43 -2.57
C GLU A 487 15.32 -7.36 -2.41
N ASN A 488 14.79 -7.85 -3.54
CA ASN A 488 13.60 -8.69 -3.60
C ASN A 488 12.46 -8.06 -2.80
N ILE A 489 12.21 -6.77 -3.03
CA ILE A 489 11.06 -6.07 -2.45
C ILE A 489 9.84 -6.61 -3.17
N GLU A 490 9.06 -7.46 -2.52
CA GLU A 490 7.94 -8.18 -3.11
C GLU A 490 6.62 -7.70 -2.51
N ARG A 491 5.73 -7.23 -3.38
CA ARG A 491 4.34 -6.88 -3.04
C ARG A 491 3.39 -7.89 -3.67
N GLN A 492 2.70 -8.63 -2.82
CA GLN A 492 1.70 -9.62 -3.24
C GLN A 492 0.33 -8.94 -3.37
N ILE A 493 -0.36 -9.26 -4.47
CA ILE A 493 -1.65 -8.67 -4.83
C ILE A 493 -2.60 -9.79 -5.24
N THR A 494 -3.77 -9.81 -4.63
CA THR A 494 -4.87 -10.69 -5.00
C THR A 494 -5.91 -9.91 -5.80
N LEU A 495 -6.27 -10.42 -6.97
CA LEU A 495 -7.29 -9.91 -7.88
C LEU A 495 -8.22 -11.08 -8.27
N GLY A 496 -9.31 -11.24 -7.53
CA GLY A 496 -10.19 -12.40 -7.61
C GLY A 496 -9.44 -13.68 -7.24
N LEU A 497 -9.38 -14.63 -8.17
CA LEU A 497 -8.58 -15.85 -8.03
C LEU A 497 -7.11 -15.68 -8.44
N SER A 498 -6.74 -14.55 -9.05
CA SER A 498 -5.38 -14.29 -9.51
C SER A 498 -4.53 -13.75 -8.36
N ASN A 499 -3.41 -14.41 -8.08
CA ASN A 499 -2.37 -13.89 -7.19
C ASN A 499 -1.15 -13.53 -8.02
N ARG A 500 -0.64 -12.31 -7.81
CA ARG A 500 0.56 -11.82 -8.50
C ARG A 500 1.50 -11.14 -7.51
N THR A 501 2.78 -11.12 -7.87
CA THR A 501 3.83 -10.43 -7.12
C THR A 501 4.44 -9.36 -8.00
N GLU A 502 4.45 -8.12 -7.53
CA GLU A 502 5.30 -7.06 -8.08
C GLU A 502 6.63 -7.04 -7.32
N SER A 503 7.74 -6.82 -8.01
CA SER A 503 9.08 -6.86 -7.41
C SER A 503 9.94 -5.67 -7.79
N GLY A 504 10.87 -5.28 -6.92
CA GLY A 504 11.87 -4.26 -7.20
C GLY A 504 13.01 -4.25 -6.18
N ASP A 505 13.99 -3.38 -6.41
CA ASP A 505 15.15 -3.22 -5.53
C ASP A 505 15.42 -1.72 -5.29
N THR A 506 15.94 -1.37 -4.12
CA THR A 506 16.38 -0.01 -3.80
C THR A 506 17.57 0.02 -2.83
N LYS A 507 18.00 1.22 -2.43
CA LYS A 507 19.09 1.46 -1.48
C LYS A 507 18.63 2.33 -0.33
N ALA A 508 19.21 2.10 0.83
CA ALA A 508 18.95 2.86 2.05
C ALA A 508 20.25 3.36 2.67
N ARG A 509 20.20 4.56 3.24
CA ARG A 509 21.31 5.24 3.90
C ARG A 509 20.82 5.87 5.19
N GLN A 510 21.59 5.71 6.25
CA GLN A 510 21.31 6.33 7.54
C GLN A 510 22.58 6.91 8.14
N TYR A 511 22.47 8.07 8.76
CA TYR A 511 23.56 8.63 9.56
C TYR A 511 23.01 9.41 10.73
N GLY A 512 23.80 9.49 11.78
CA GLY A 512 23.35 10.09 13.02
C GLY A 512 24.37 9.98 14.11
N GLY A 513 23.94 10.33 15.31
CA GLY A 513 24.75 10.24 16.52
C GLY A 513 23.91 10.25 17.78
N ARG A 514 24.53 9.79 18.87
CA ARG A 514 23.94 9.73 20.19
C ARG A 514 24.92 10.30 21.20
N ILE A 515 24.36 11.00 22.19
CA ILE A 515 25.07 11.40 23.40
C ILE A 515 24.29 10.86 24.59
N GLY A 516 25.01 10.28 25.54
CA GLY A 516 24.45 9.76 26.78
C GLY A 516 25.33 10.13 27.96
N ALA A 517 24.73 10.58 29.05
CA ALA A 517 25.46 10.93 30.27
C ALA A 517 24.79 10.29 31.48
N GLY A 518 25.58 10.00 32.51
CA GLY A 518 25.06 9.53 33.77
C GLY A 518 25.94 9.91 34.94
N TRP A 519 25.41 9.72 36.14
CA TRP A 519 26.13 9.99 37.38
C TRP A 519 25.98 8.81 38.34
N ASP A 520 27.09 8.16 38.63
CA ASP A 520 27.15 6.98 39.48
C ASP A 520 27.17 7.39 40.96
N ILE A 521 26.11 7.00 41.69
CA ILE A 521 25.94 7.23 43.13
C ILE A 521 26.21 5.91 43.85
N PRO A 522 27.34 5.77 44.57
CA PRO A 522 27.63 4.56 45.34
C PRO A 522 26.68 4.46 46.53
N VAL A 523 25.90 3.38 46.61
CA VAL A 523 24.98 3.09 47.72
C VAL A 523 25.60 2.10 48.70
N SER A 524 26.35 1.13 48.18
CA SER A 524 27.09 0.14 48.96
C SER A 524 28.32 -0.34 48.18
N SER A 525 29.13 -1.22 48.77
CA SER A 525 30.27 -1.85 48.08
C SER A 525 29.86 -2.73 46.89
N TRP A 526 28.59 -3.16 46.84
CA TRP A 526 28.07 -4.06 45.81
C TRP A 526 27.06 -3.38 44.87
N LEU A 527 26.67 -2.12 45.13
CA LEU A 527 25.63 -1.42 44.38
C LEU A 527 25.98 0.05 44.15
N THR A 528 25.94 0.43 42.88
CA THR A 528 25.97 1.81 42.40
C THR A 528 24.68 2.07 41.62
N THR A 529 24.13 3.27 41.72
CA THR A 529 22.91 3.64 41.01
C THR A 529 22.92 5.10 40.60
N GLY A 530 22.11 5.52 39.64
CA GLY A 530 21.99 6.93 39.36
C GLY A 530 21.18 7.28 38.12
N PRO A 531 21.00 8.58 37.88
CA PRO A 531 20.26 9.08 36.73
C PRO A 531 21.08 8.91 35.45
N VAL A 532 20.36 8.69 34.35
CA VAL A 532 20.90 8.65 32.98
C VAL A 532 20.08 9.61 32.10
N LEU A 533 20.77 10.35 31.26
CA LEU A 533 20.20 11.23 30.25
C LEU A 533 20.73 10.82 28.88
N GLY A 534 19.86 10.82 27.88
CA GLY A 534 20.23 10.46 26.51
C GLY A 534 19.58 11.37 25.48
N TYR A 535 20.28 11.59 24.39
CA TYR A 535 19.75 12.21 23.18
C TYR A 535 20.34 11.54 21.95
N SER A 536 19.49 11.16 20.99
CA SER A 536 19.91 10.67 19.68
C SER A 536 19.25 11.47 18.56
N TRP A 537 20.00 11.65 17.48
CA TRP A 537 19.53 12.24 16.23
C TRP A 537 19.98 11.35 15.08
N ASP A 538 19.03 10.93 14.25
CA ASP A 538 19.29 10.10 13.07
C ASP A 538 18.54 10.65 11.87
N LYS A 539 19.17 10.59 10.69
CA LYS A 539 18.54 10.86 9.41
C LYS A 539 18.61 9.63 8.53
N VAL A 540 17.45 9.18 8.08
CA VAL A 540 17.27 8.02 7.21
C VAL A 540 16.80 8.48 5.84
N HIS A 541 17.37 7.90 4.79
CA HIS A 541 17.01 8.11 3.40
C HIS A 541 16.91 6.76 2.69
N VAL A 542 15.79 6.51 2.03
CA VAL A 542 15.61 5.38 1.11
C VAL A 542 15.38 5.94 -0.28
N ASP A 543 16.17 5.48 -1.24
CA ASP A 543 16.07 5.90 -2.63
C ASP A 543 14.70 5.45 -3.19
N GLY A 544 14.08 6.29 -4.01
CA GLY A 544 12.88 5.91 -4.76
C GLY A 544 13.19 4.76 -5.72
N TYR A 545 12.19 3.95 -6.02
CA TYR A 545 12.36 2.79 -6.91
C TYR A 545 11.13 2.55 -7.77
N ARG A 546 11.32 1.71 -8.78
CA ARG A 546 10.28 1.29 -9.72
C ARG A 546 10.19 -0.23 -9.67
N GLU A 547 8.98 -0.75 -9.46
CA GLU A 547 8.72 -2.18 -9.62
C GLU A 547 8.93 -2.60 -11.08
N ASN A 548 9.37 -3.82 -11.28
CA ASN A 548 9.69 -4.40 -12.57
C ASN A 548 8.44 -4.51 -13.46
N GLY A 549 8.62 -4.29 -14.77
CA GLY A 549 7.54 -4.42 -15.76
C GLY A 549 6.59 -3.23 -15.79
N ASN A 550 5.45 -3.43 -16.45
CA ASN A 550 4.46 -2.39 -16.71
C ASN A 550 3.04 -2.96 -16.69
N ARG A 551 2.76 -3.89 -15.75
CA ARG A 551 1.40 -4.38 -15.52
C ARG A 551 0.55 -3.24 -14.95
N SER A 552 -0.77 -3.42 -15.02
CA SER A 552 -1.76 -2.51 -14.41
C SER A 552 -1.47 -2.22 -12.93
N THR A 553 -0.80 -3.15 -12.25
CA THR A 553 -0.45 -3.11 -10.83
C THR A 553 1.00 -2.70 -10.54
N SER A 554 1.89 -2.62 -11.53
CA SER A 554 3.29 -2.25 -11.32
C SER A 554 3.41 -0.76 -11.04
N MET A 555 4.12 -0.38 -9.98
CA MET A 555 4.19 1.00 -9.48
C MET A 555 5.62 1.50 -9.29
N HIS A 556 5.77 2.81 -9.18
CA HIS A 556 7.00 3.46 -8.75
C HIS A 556 6.74 4.40 -7.58
N PHE A 557 7.77 4.56 -6.75
CA PHE A 557 7.71 5.21 -5.45
C PHE A 557 8.82 6.26 -5.33
N SER A 558 8.50 7.40 -4.73
CA SER A 558 9.46 8.47 -4.48
C SER A 558 10.48 8.09 -3.40
N ASP A 559 11.56 8.87 -3.33
CA ASP A 559 12.46 8.86 -2.18
C ASP A 559 11.70 9.02 -0.87
N GLN A 560 12.19 8.36 0.17
CA GLN A 560 11.66 8.47 1.53
C GLN A 560 12.72 9.08 2.43
N ASN A 561 12.30 10.01 3.28
CA ASN A 561 13.20 10.69 4.21
C ASN A 561 12.55 10.73 5.60
N LYS A 562 13.33 10.41 6.63
CA LYS A 562 12.87 10.46 8.01
C LYS A 562 13.97 11.01 8.91
N THR A 563 13.57 11.89 9.82
CA THR A 563 14.45 12.38 10.89
C THR A 563 13.92 11.82 12.20
N LEU A 564 14.77 11.10 12.92
CA LEU A 564 14.48 10.59 14.25
C LEU A 564 15.21 11.45 15.27
N GLN A 565 14.49 11.93 16.27
CA GLN A 565 15.07 12.58 17.43
C GLN A 565 14.48 11.93 18.65
N THR A 566 15.32 11.42 19.55
CA THR A 566 14.85 10.76 20.77
C THR A 566 15.56 11.37 21.96
N GLY A 567 14.80 11.92 22.89
CA GLY A 567 15.30 12.28 24.22
C GLY A 567 14.95 11.17 25.21
N SER A 568 15.84 10.87 26.14
CA SER A 568 15.59 9.89 27.19
C SER A 568 16.03 10.37 28.57
N VAL A 569 15.25 9.99 29.58
CA VAL A 569 15.59 10.14 31.00
C VAL A 569 15.38 8.78 31.65
N GLY A 570 16.39 8.29 32.35
CA GLY A 570 16.36 6.97 32.93
C GLY A 570 17.07 6.88 34.27
N TRP A 571 17.01 5.69 34.83
CA TRP A 571 17.68 5.34 36.07
C TRP A 571 18.39 4.00 35.90
N ARG A 572 19.62 3.93 36.41
CA ARG A 572 20.52 2.78 36.23
C ARG A 572 20.94 2.20 37.57
N PHE A 573 21.11 0.88 37.60
CA PHE A 573 21.62 0.11 38.73
C PHE A 573 22.75 -0.79 38.23
N ASP A 574 23.94 -0.63 38.79
CA ASP A 574 25.11 -1.46 38.51
C ASP A 574 25.51 -2.21 39.78
N MET A 575 25.59 -3.53 39.69
CA MET A 575 25.89 -4.42 40.80
C MET A 575 27.28 -5.03 40.64
N ASN A 576 27.98 -5.23 41.75
CA ASN A 576 29.26 -5.92 41.80
C ASN A 576 29.10 -7.23 42.59
N TYR A 577 28.91 -8.34 41.89
CA TYR A 577 28.65 -9.66 42.49
C TYR A 577 29.74 -10.67 42.09
N TYR A 578 30.75 -10.80 42.94
CA TYR A 578 31.99 -11.53 42.63
C TYR A 578 32.63 -11.00 41.34
N ASP A 579 32.95 -11.88 40.39
CA ASP A 579 33.53 -11.52 39.10
C ASP A 579 32.47 -11.06 38.08
N VAL A 580 31.17 -11.21 38.38
CA VAL A 580 30.07 -10.84 37.49
C VAL A 580 29.54 -9.45 37.88
N LYS A 581 29.39 -8.59 36.88
CA LYS A 581 28.92 -7.21 37.04
C LYS A 581 27.58 -7.02 36.33
N PRO A 582 26.45 -7.45 36.94
CA PRO A 582 25.14 -7.27 36.35
C PRO A 582 24.66 -5.82 36.45
N TYR A 583 23.78 -5.42 35.54
CA TYR A 583 23.18 -4.10 35.53
C TYR A 583 21.73 -4.13 35.02
N LEU A 584 20.96 -3.14 35.47
CA LEU A 584 19.60 -2.84 35.03
C LEU A 584 19.52 -1.35 34.70
N GLN A 585 18.90 -0.99 33.60
CA GLN A 585 18.57 0.39 33.25
C GLN A 585 17.12 0.46 32.79
N VAL A 586 16.40 1.48 33.25
CA VAL A 586 15.04 1.77 32.81
C VAL A 586 15.00 3.22 32.33
N ASP A 587 14.62 3.41 31.07
CA ASP A 587 14.55 4.70 30.40
C ASP A 587 13.11 5.00 30.00
N TYR A 588 12.65 6.22 30.29
CA TYR A 588 11.53 6.83 29.61
C TYR A 588 12.07 7.59 28.39
N GLN A 589 11.53 7.29 27.21
CA GLN A 589 11.98 7.87 25.95
C GLN A 589 10.84 8.64 25.30
N ARG A 590 11.19 9.76 24.66
CA ARG A 590 10.26 10.59 23.90
C ARG A 590 10.84 10.92 22.54
N GLN A 591 10.08 10.62 21.50
CA GLN A 591 10.36 11.05 20.14
C GLN A 591 10.03 12.54 19.98
N LEU A 592 11.00 13.29 19.47
CA LEU A 592 10.96 14.72 19.23
C LEU A 592 10.89 15.00 17.72
N GLY A 593 10.42 16.18 17.33
CA GLY A 593 10.35 16.60 15.92
C GLY A 593 9.11 16.11 15.16
N ASP A 594 9.14 16.30 13.84
CA ASP A 594 8.07 15.88 12.94
C ASP A 594 8.10 14.36 12.75
N ARG A 595 6.91 13.76 12.68
CA ARG A 595 6.70 12.31 12.62
C ARG A 595 5.90 11.90 11.38
N ASP A 596 5.49 12.87 10.57
CA ASP A 596 4.83 12.61 9.30
C ASP A 596 5.85 12.05 8.31
N SER A 597 5.67 10.78 7.93
CA SER A 597 6.32 10.22 6.74
C SER A 597 5.34 10.26 5.58
N LYS A 598 5.86 10.61 4.41
CA LYS A 598 5.09 10.71 3.17
C LYS A 598 5.75 9.85 2.12
N VAL A 599 4.95 9.07 1.41
CA VAL A 599 5.38 8.29 0.25
C VAL A 599 4.51 8.70 -0.93
N SER A 600 5.15 9.20 -1.98
CA SER A 600 4.48 9.45 -3.25
C SER A 600 4.59 8.20 -4.12
N ALA A 601 3.51 7.85 -4.79
CA ALA A 601 3.46 6.69 -5.66
C ALA A 601 2.67 6.96 -6.93
N ALA A 602 2.94 6.18 -7.97
CA ALA A 602 2.22 6.21 -9.24
C ALA A 602 2.32 4.85 -9.93
N ILE A 603 1.33 4.53 -10.77
CA ILE A 603 1.39 3.34 -11.62
C ILE A 603 2.45 3.57 -12.70
N ASN A 604 3.18 2.54 -13.09
CA ASN A 604 4.30 2.67 -14.02
C ASN A 604 3.91 3.27 -15.37
N SER A 605 2.70 2.96 -15.84
CA SER A 605 2.13 3.40 -17.11
C SER A 605 1.52 4.79 -17.08
N THR A 606 1.46 5.46 -15.92
CA THR A 606 0.76 6.73 -15.75
C THR A 606 1.71 7.86 -15.32
N ALA A 607 1.31 9.10 -15.61
CA ALA A 607 2.08 10.32 -15.40
C ALA A 607 1.74 11.03 -14.07
N THR A 608 0.52 10.84 -13.56
CA THR A 608 0.09 11.45 -12.29
C THR A 608 0.59 10.65 -11.09
N SER A 609 0.70 11.30 -9.93
CA SER A 609 1.07 10.65 -8.67
C SER A 609 0.16 11.06 -7.54
N PHE A 610 0.19 10.28 -6.47
CA PHE A 610 -0.52 10.57 -5.24
C PHE A 610 0.38 10.33 -4.04
N THR A 611 0.22 11.14 -3.00
CA THR A 611 0.99 11.05 -1.76
C THR A 611 0.15 10.49 -0.64
N THR A 612 0.70 9.51 0.07
CA THR A 612 0.10 8.98 1.29
C THR A 612 0.95 9.35 2.49
N SER A 613 0.31 9.80 3.57
CA SER A 613 0.96 10.03 4.85
C SER A 613 0.71 8.85 5.78
N THR A 614 1.72 8.39 6.49
CA THR A 614 1.57 7.35 7.52
C THR A 614 1.28 7.97 8.89
N ASP A 615 0.46 7.30 9.71
CA ASP A 615 -0.01 7.84 11.00
C ASP A 615 1.13 8.10 12.02
N LYS A 616 0.88 9.07 12.90
CA LYS A 616 1.74 9.51 14.01
C LYS A 616 1.62 8.52 15.17
N GLY A 617 2.32 7.39 15.11
CA GLY A 617 2.42 6.48 16.27
C GLY A 617 2.82 7.19 17.58
N ARG A 618 2.55 6.64 18.78
CA ARG A 618 2.81 7.32 20.07
C ARG A 618 4.23 7.91 20.23
N GLN A 619 4.28 9.09 20.86
CA GLN A 619 5.53 9.85 21.12
C GLN A 619 6.40 9.22 22.21
N ASP A 620 5.81 8.47 23.11
CA ASP A 620 6.47 8.05 24.35
C ASP A 620 6.60 6.53 24.41
N SER A 621 7.75 6.06 24.90
CA SER A 621 8.04 4.64 25.13
C SER A 621 8.81 4.44 26.43
N VAL A 622 8.80 3.21 26.92
CA VAL A 622 9.64 2.78 28.05
C VAL A 622 10.56 1.69 27.55
N LYS A 623 11.87 1.83 27.80
CA LYS A 623 12.90 0.82 27.49
C LYS A 623 13.51 0.31 28.79
N ALA A 624 13.57 -1.00 28.95
CA ALA A 624 14.28 -1.65 30.04
C ALA A 624 15.42 -2.50 29.48
N VAL A 625 16.62 -2.36 30.02
CA VAL A 625 17.81 -3.11 29.63
C VAL A 625 18.35 -3.87 30.83
N VAL A 626 18.57 -5.16 30.67
CA VAL A 626 19.24 -6.02 31.67
C VAL A 626 20.47 -6.61 31.03
N GLY A 627 21.61 -6.56 31.71
CA GLY A 627 22.82 -7.19 31.20
C GLY A 627 23.83 -7.53 32.27
N ALA A 628 24.93 -8.14 31.86
CA ALA A 628 26.03 -8.48 32.75
C ALA A 628 27.35 -8.55 31.97
N ASN A 629 28.42 -8.12 32.64
CA ASN A 629 29.80 -8.32 32.20
C ASN A 629 30.50 -9.33 33.11
N PHE A 630 31.40 -10.13 32.55
CA PHE A 630 32.14 -11.14 33.31
C PHE A 630 33.52 -11.40 32.68
N PRO A 631 34.57 -11.63 33.47
CA PRO A 631 35.87 -12.04 32.95
C PRO A 631 35.81 -13.49 32.47
N LEU A 632 36.43 -13.76 31.33
CA LEU A 632 36.71 -15.12 30.87
C LEU A 632 38.14 -15.53 31.24
N ASN A 633 39.07 -14.58 31.18
CA ASN A 633 40.42 -14.69 31.73
C ASN A 633 40.96 -13.29 32.05
N LYS A 634 42.27 -13.14 32.23
CA LYS A 634 42.90 -11.85 32.59
C LYS A 634 42.79 -10.79 31.49
N THR A 635 42.74 -11.19 30.22
CA THR A 635 42.74 -10.29 29.05
C THR A 635 41.39 -10.26 28.34
N LEU A 636 40.60 -11.33 28.42
CA LEU A 636 39.33 -11.50 27.72
C LEU A 636 38.13 -11.39 28.68
N LYS A 637 37.15 -10.58 28.28
CA LYS A 637 35.89 -10.35 29.00
C LYS A 637 34.72 -10.62 28.07
N GLY A 638 33.61 -11.07 28.63
CA GLY A 638 32.34 -11.26 27.94
C GLY A 638 31.27 -10.30 28.47
N TYR A 639 30.32 -9.97 27.61
CA TYR A 639 29.11 -9.25 27.99
C TYR A 639 27.87 -9.86 27.33
N ILE A 640 26.77 -9.81 28.04
CA ILE A 640 25.44 -10.19 27.56
C ILE A 640 24.44 -9.12 27.99
N SER A 641 23.51 -8.78 27.11
CA SER A 641 22.38 -7.92 27.45
C SER A 641 21.12 -8.32 26.71
N THR A 642 19.98 -7.94 27.28
CA THR A 642 18.68 -7.99 26.65
C THR A 642 17.94 -6.70 26.92
N SER A 643 17.12 -6.26 25.98
CA SER A 643 16.24 -5.12 26.19
C SER A 643 14.82 -5.41 25.75
N TYR A 644 13.88 -4.74 26.40
CA TYR A 644 12.48 -4.69 26.03
C TYR A 644 12.05 -3.23 25.93
N SER A 645 11.34 -2.88 24.87
CA SER A 645 10.63 -1.61 24.79
C SER A 645 9.25 -1.78 24.18
N ASN A 646 8.31 -0.98 24.69
CA ASN A 646 6.97 -0.88 24.13
C ASN A 646 6.73 0.54 23.62
N GLN A 647 6.45 0.68 22.32
CA GLN A 647 6.07 1.95 21.69
C GLN A 647 4.85 1.70 20.80
N ASN A 648 3.76 2.44 21.03
CA ASN A 648 2.59 2.40 20.14
C ASN A 648 1.96 1.02 19.84
N ARG A 649 1.96 0.09 20.81
CA ARG A 649 1.56 -1.33 20.64
C ARG A 649 2.57 -2.20 19.88
N ASP A 650 3.72 -1.64 19.54
CA ASP A 650 4.86 -2.40 19.03
C ASP A 650 5.73 -2.85 20.20
N ASP A 651 5.98 -4.15 20.23
CA ASP A 651 6.85 -4.79 21.21
C ASP A 651 8.19 -5.08 20.54
N MET A 652 9.25 -4.46 21.06
CA MET A 652 10.61 -4.72 20.61
C MET A 652 11.38 -5.46 21.69
N PHE A 653 11.97 -6.58 21.31
CA PHE A 653 12.87 -7.37 22.15
C PHE A 653 14.23 -7.44 21.46
N SER A 654 15.31 -7.20 22.21
CA SER A 654 16.65 -7.37 21.69
C SER A 654 17.52 -8.21 22.61
N TYR A 655 18.54 -8.83 22.03
CA TYR A 655 19.57 -9.54 22.75
C TYR A 655 20.93 -9.31 22.10
N THR A 656 21.95 -9.20 22.93
CA THR A 656 23.33 -8.93 22.52
C THR A 656 24.27 -9.82 23.29
N LEU A 657 25.25 -10.38 22.59
CA LEU A 657 26.33 -11.18 23.12
C LEU A 657 27.64 -10.66 22.55
N GLY A 658 28.65 -10.45 23.38
CA GLY A 658 29.94 -10.01 22.87
C GLY A 658 31.11 -10.31 23.77
N LEU A 659 32.29 -10.08 23.19
CA LEU A 659 33.60 -10.30 23.78
C LEU A 659 34.43 -9.03 23.61
N SER A 660 35.32 -8.78 24.58
CA SER A 660 36.25 -7.66 24.56
C SER A 660 37.59 -8.10 25.15
N ALA A 661 38.67 -7.87 24.41
CA ALA A 661 40.02 -8.29 24.75
C ALA A 661 40.96 -7.08 24.86
N SER A 662 41.65 -6.94 25.98
CA SER A 662 42.65 -5.89 26.24
C SER A 662 44.08 -6.36 25.89
N PHE A 663 44.90 -5.48 25.33
CA PHE A 663 46.25 -5.74 24.82
C PHE A 663 47.28 -4.69 25.27
#